data_AF-A0A2I0C028-F1
#
_entry.id   AF-A0A2I0C028-F1
#
_cell.length_a   1.000
_cell.length_b   1.000
_cell.length_c   1.000
_cell.angle_alpha   90.00
_cell.angle_beta   90.00
_cell.angle_gamma   90.00
#
_symmetry.space_group_name_H-M   'P 1'
#
loop_
_entity.id
_entity.type
_entity.pdbx_description
1 polymer ?
#
loop_
_entity_poly.entity_id
_entity_poly.type
_entity_poly.pdbx_seq_one_letter_code
_entity_poly.pdbx_strand_id
1 'polypeptide(L)'
;MIAFISLWVLCIINVMAYCISLNKYKFIKSYNLYNKRKHQQNVLYGIPRMYKWLTSYYPTVREELINNEKQKSVDIFYIDMNGVIHHCTHANKEKLPIYDEHELFSNILQYLKNLFYLIKPKKLIYIGVDGVSPKAKMNQQRKRRFLSIFKINDNDNTSNLFNPNCITTGTDFMYKINLSLNKWFKILKKKKVFEFDVIFSGSDVAGEGEHKILKYIRENCKRDSNFKNYNHCIYGLDADLIMLSLVTHLNNIFILRDKFKISNDLHNNMLENIERTQNTFNNDEYNSFNEPQNDNINYNEEGENIQLNEKSKTNESLVKEENNVEYENNEEINNEINNEINNEINNEINNEINNEINNEINDEINKEINNGINNGINNGINNEINNEINNEINNGINNEINNSEGMNNILGGYKIPFLPKVHKYTKEYYMKYESLNSNDFEILDIYKLRNSIKTQIATYINKLKKEKNIVFSISRVVDDIVFLSFLVGNDFLPHIPNIDINEGSMNEILNSYIFYIYKYSNYITYKDKVHIERLKIILKILSAQEFEYFKKRGINENISEFTDEQKYKKYYYLHKFGLEDPKEIQNIVKKYIEGLFWNLHYYHFGCASWYWEYPYHYAPLCSDLLSFEKSDFFFEKGKPYSAFTHLISVLPQKDKNLLPDAYKNIYVEDEVKSFFPENVKIDPNGKKETWEYIVHLPFINCNMINKIITEKSKTISKLKYKLRELNGREHRY
;
A
#
# COMPACT_ATOMS: atom_id res chain seq x y z
N MET A 1 -28.06 29.71 45.87
CA MET A 1 -26.70 29.54 45.32
C MET A 1 -26.60 28.47 44.25
N ILE A 2 -26.81 27.18 44.54
CA ILE A 2 -26.57 26.08 43.58
C ILE A 2 -27.25 26.30 42.22
N ALA A 3 -28.55 26.65 42.21
CA ALA A 3 -29.30 26.95 40.97
C ALA A 3 -28.69 28.08 40.12
N PHE A 4 -28.13 29.11 40.76
CA PHE A 4 -27.45 30.22 40.08
C PHE A 4 -26.12 29.77 39.46
N ILE A 5 -25.35 28.94 40.17
CA ILE A 5 -24.09 28.37 39.67
C ILE A 5 -24.35 27.49 38.45
N SER A 6 -25.38 26.63 38.49
CA SER A 6 -25.76 25.81 37.34
C SER A 6 -26.23 26.64 36.14
N LEU A 7 -26.98 27.73 36.34
CA LEU A 7 -27.34 28.65 35.25
C LEU A 7 -26.11 29.32 34.64
N TRP A 8 -25.15 29.74 35.48
CA TRP A 8 -23.94 30.42 35.05
C TRP A 8 -23.02 29.49 34.23
N VAL A 9 -22.88 28.23 34.68
CA VAL A 9 -22.17 27.17 33.94
C VAL A 9 -22.85 26.89 32.59
N LEU A 10 -24.18 26.79 32.54
CA LEU A 10 -24.93 26.65 31.29
C LEU A 10 -24.72 27.84 30.34
N CYS A 11 -24.72 29.07 30.85
CA CYS A 11 -24.38 30.26 30.05
C CYS A 11 -22.95 30.20 29.49
N ILE A 12 -21.96 29.82 30.30
CA ILE A 12 -20.56 29.70 29.83
C ILE A 12 -20.43 28.61 28.76
N ILE A 13 -21.07 27.45 28.95
CA ILE A 13 -21.08 26.36 27.96
C ILE A 13 -21.73 26.82 26.65
N ASN A 14 -22.87 27.52 26.71
CA ASN A 14 -23.55 28.05 25.52
C ASN A 14 -22.73 29.13 24.81
N VAL A 15 -22.06 30.03 25.55
CA VAL A 15 -21.16 31.04 24.97
C VAL A 15 -19.93 30.39 24.34
N MET A 16 -19.32 29.40 25.00
CA MET A 16 -18.20 28.63 24.41
C MET A 16 -18.64 27.88 23.15
N ALA A 17 -19.78 27.19 23.17
CA ALA A 17 -20.35 26.51 22.00
C ALA A 17 -20.62 27.49 20.85
N TYR A 18 -21.16 28.67 21.14
CA TYR A 18 -21.38 29.73 20.17
C TYR A 18 -20.07 30.30 19.60
N CYS A 19 -19.05 30.53 20.43
CA CYS A 19 -17.71 30.95 19.99
C CYS A 19 -17.01 29.88 19.14
N ILE A 20 -17.16 28.59 19.49
CA ILE A 20 -16.67 27.45 18.70
C ILE A 20 -17.42 27.36 17.37
N SER A 21 -18.73 27.64 17.35
CA SER A 21 -19.56 27.70 16.14
C SER A 21 -19.17 28.89 15.23
N LEU A 22 -18.93 30.08 15.80
CA LEU A 22 -18.42 31.24 15.07
C LEU A 22 -17.03 30.99 14.49
N ASN A 23 -16.13 30.33 15.24
CA ASN A 23 -14.82 29.93 14.72
C ASN A 23 -14.91 28.81 13.67
N LYS A 24 -15.86 27.86 13.79
CA LYS A 24 -16.23 26.89 12.75
C LYS A 24 -16.65 27.62 11.47
N TYR A 25 -17.57 28.57 11.57
CA TYR A 25 -18.08 29.33 10.43
C TYR A 25 -17.01 30.22 9.78
N LYS A 26 -16.23 30.97 10.56
CA LYS A 26 -15.11 31.78 10.05
C LYS A 26 -14.09 30.92 9.31
N PHE A 27 -13.68 29.78 9.87
CA PHE A 27 -12.70 28.88 9.26
C PHE A 27 -13.19 28.26 7.94
N ILE A 28 -14.42 27.73 7.92
CA ILE A 28 -15.02 27.16 6.71
C ILE A 28 -15.26 28.26 5.65
N LYS A 29 -15.67 29.47 6.07
CA LYS A 29 -15.79 30.62 5.15
C LYS A 29 -14.44 31.01 4.54
N SER A 30 -13.35 31.02 5.31
CA SER A 30 -11.99 31.24 4.79
C SER A 30 -11.55 30.15 3.80
N TYR A 31 -11.84 28.88 4.08
CA TYR A 31 -11.55 27.76 3.16
C TYR A 31 -12.38 27.86 1.87
N ASN A 32 -13.68 28.18 1.97
CA ASN A 32 -14.55 28.33 0.80
C ASN A 32 -14.13 29.54 -0.07
N LEU A 33 -13.64 30.62 0.54
CA LEU A 33 -13.03 31.75 -0.19
C LEU A 33 -11.70 31.38 -0.87
N TYR A 34 -10.92 30.45 -0.29
CA TYR A 34 -9.73 29.88 -0.92
C TYR A 34 -10.10 28.99 -2.12
N ASN A 35 -11.07 28.08 -1.97
CA ASN A 35 -11.50 27.15 -3.02
C ASN A 35 -12.22 27.82 -4.20
N LYS A 36 -13.04 28.87 -3.95
CA LYS A 36 -13.77 29.60 -5.02
C LYS A 36 -12.87 30.19 -6.11
N ARG A 37 -11.56 30.26 -5.91
CA ARG A 37 -10.57 30.76 -6.88
C ARG A 37 -9.98 29.68 -7.80
N LYS A 38 -10.50 28.44 -7.79
CA LYS A 38 -9.76 27.27 -8.31
C LYS A 38 -10.59 26.22 -9.09
N HIS A 39 -11.82 26.53 -9.53
CA HIS A 39 -12.64 25.55 -10.26
C HIS A 39 -12.32 25.49 -11.77
N GLN A 40 -11.57 24.44 -12.15
CA GLN A 40 -11.78 23.64 -13.36
C GLN A 40 -10.94 22.36 -13.25
N GLN A 41 -11.57 21.18 -13.42
CA GLN A 41 -11.08 20.00 -14.19
C GLN A 41 -11.71 18.66 -13.76
N ASN A 42 -12.37 18.04 -14.74
CA ASN A 42 -12.30 16.65 -15.22
C ASN A 42 -12.36 15.46 -14.22
N VAL A 43 -13.41 14.65 -14.38
CA VAL A 43 -13.63 13.31 -13.78
C VAL A 43 -13.10 12.22 -14.72
N LEU A 44 -12.36 11.22 -14.22
CA LEU A 44 -11.71 10.18 -15.05
C LEU A 44 -11.67 8.78 -14.39
N TYR A 45 -12.02 7.73 -15.15
CA TYR A 45 -12.16 6.32 -14.71
C TYR A 45 -10.93 5.42 -15.03
N GLY A 46 -10.82 4.22 -14.42
CA GLY A 46 -10.34 3.02 -15.16
C GLY A 46 -9.06 2.26 -14.75
N ILE A 47 -8.24 2.70 -13.78
CA ILE A 47 -6.99 2.02 -13.30
C ILE A 47 -6.96 2.11 -11.76
N PRO A 48 -6.20 1.32 -10.95
CA PRO A 48 -6.01 1.55 -9.52
C PRO A 48 -5.83 3.04 -9.21
N ARG A 49 -6.90 3.64 -8.67
CA ARG A 49 -7.24 5.04 -9.02
C ARG A 49 -6.25 6.05 -8.46
N MET A 50 -5.60 5.71 -7.36
CA MET A 50 -4.50 6.47 -6.79
C MET A 50 -3.34 6.64 -7.77
N TYR A 51 -2.95 5.58 -8.51
CA TYR A 51 -1.90 5.67 -9.53
C TYR A 51 -2.31 6.59 -10.68
N LYS A 52 -3.54 6.47 -11.18
CA LYS A 52 -4.05 7.35 -12.25
C LYS A 52 -4.12 8.81 -11.78
N TRP A 53 -4.67 9.08 -10.60
CA TRP A 53 -4.71 10.42 -10.03
C TRP A 53 -3.29 11.01 -9.88
N LEU A 54 -2.36 10.29 -9.23
CA LEU A 54 -0.98 10.72 -9.04
C LEU A 54 -0.28 11.06 -10.37
N THR A 55 -0.46 10.23 -11.39
CA THR A 55 0.24 10.38 -12.68
C THR A 55 -0.44 11.32 -13.66
N SER A 56 -1.73 11.62 -13.48
CA SER A 56 -2.39 12.76 -14.13
C SER A 56 -2.02 14.08 -13.46
N TYR A 57 -1.86 14.09 -12.13
CA TYR A 57 -1.60 15.31 -11.35
C TYR A 57 -0.12 15.71 -11.30
N TYR A 58 0.79 14.73 -11.38
CA TYR A 58 2.24 14.92 -11.44
C TYR A 58 2.85 14.19 -12.66
N PRO A 59 2.52 14.54 -13.92
CA PRO A 59 2.89 13.72 -15.09
C PRO A 59 4.39 13.46 -15.27
N THR A 60 5.26 14.36 -14.80
CA THR A 60 6.73 14.27 -14.89
C THR A 60 7.40 13.24 -13.98
N VAL A 61 6.63 12.52 -13.16
CA VAL A 61 7.13 11.42 -12.29
C VAL A 61 7.22 10.09 -13.03
N ARG A 62 6.55 9.97 -14.17
CA ARG A 62 6.64 8.82 -15.06
C ARG A 62 7.79 9.01 -16.04
N GLU A 63 8.60 7.98 -16.17
CA GLU A 63 9.70 7.87 -17.11
C GLU A 63 9.50 6.60 -17.94
N GLU A 64 9.87 6.64 -19.21
CA GLU A 64 9.94 5.41 -20.01
C GLU A 64 11.17 4.59 -19.57
N LEU A 65 11.08 3.26 -19.61
CA LEU A 65 12.24 2.42 -19.42
C LEU A 65 13.14 2.50 -20.67
N ILE A 66 14.35 3.04 -20.53
CA ILE A 66 15.28 3.20 -21.64
C ILE A 66 16.36 2.11 -21.55
N ASN A 67 16.50 1.27 -22.58
CA ASN A 67 17.52 0.22 -22.62
C ASN A 67 18.91 0.73 -23.12
N ASN A 68 19.44 1.81 -22.52
CA ASN A 68 20.78 2.32 -22.82
C ASN A 68 21.51 2.90 -21.59
N GLU A 69 22.75 3.35 -21.77
CA GLU A 69 23.64 3.85 -20.70
C GLU A 69 23.10 5.08 -19.93
N LYS A 70 22.08 5.79 -20.45
CA LYS A 70 21.45 6.92 -19.77
C LYS A 70 20.47 6.49 -18.67
N GLN A 71 20.06 5.22 -18.65
CA GLN A 71 19.16 4.68 -17.65
C GLN A 71 19.85 4.59 -16.29
N LYS A 72 19.15 5.04 -15.23
CA LYS A 72 19.65 4.93 -13.85
C LYS A 72 19.94 3.46 -13.54
N SER A 73 21.19 3.14 -13.20
CA SER A 73 21.58 1.77 -12.87
C SER A 73 20.92 1.30 -11.59
N VAL A 74 20.48 0.04 -11.53
CA VAL A 74 19.86 -0.55 -10.33
C VAL A 74 20.90 -1.33 -9.53
N ASP A 75 20.99 -1.06 -8.24
CA ASP A 75 21.84 -1.80 -7.31
C ASP A 75 21.08 -2.98 -6.69
N ILE A 76 19.85 -2.72 -6.25
CA ILE A 76 18.97 -3.73 -5.66
C ILE A 76 17.62 -3.72 -6.36
N PHE A 77 17.23 -4.87 -6.89
CA PHE A 77 15.94 -5.09 -7.53
C PHE A 77 15.02 -5.91 -6.63
N TYR A 78 13.85 -5.38 -6.32
CA TYR A 78 12.84 -6.01 -5.49
C TYR A 78 11.66 -6.42 -6.37
N ILE A 79 11.12 -7.61 -6.15
CA ILE A 79 10.03 -8.16 -6.96
C ILE A 79 8.92 -8.62 -6.04
N ASP A 80 7.74 -8.01 -6.16
CA ASP A 80 6.52 -8.66 -5.73
C ASP A 80 6.19 -9.80 -6.71
N MET A 81 6.33 -11.03 -6.23
CA MET A 81 6.12 -12.23 -7.03
C MET A 81 4.64 -12.44 -7.35
N ASN A 82 3.72 -11.89 -6.55
CA ASN A 82 2.30 -12.02 -6.84
C ASN A 82 1.96 -11.29 -8.15
N GLY A 83 2.44 -10.06 -8.35
CA GLY A 83 2.35 -9.37 -9.64
C GLY A 83 2.85 -10.21 -10.83
N VAL A 84 3.99 -10.90 -10.69
CA VAL A 84 4.52 -11.83 -11.72
C VAL A 84 3.58 -13.01 -11.98
N ILE A 85 3.09 -13.67 -10.93
CA ILE A 85 2.19 -14.82 -11.08
C ILE A 85 0.87 -14.38 -11.73
N HIS A 86 0.32 -13.22 -11.35
CA HIS A 86 -0.86 -12.62 -11.98
C HIS A 86 -0.60 -12.32 -13.47
N HIS A 87 0.56 -11.73 -13.83
CA HIS A 87 0.96 -11.46 -15.22
C HIS A 87 0.97 -12.74 -16.07
N CYS A 88 1.68 -13.78 -15.65
CA CYS A 88 1.78 -15.02 -16.42
C CYS A 88 0.44 -15.78 -16.52
N THR A 89 -0.41 -15.68 -15.50
CA THR A 89 -1.70 -16.40 -15.45
C THR A 89 -2.80 -15.67 -16.21
N HIS A 90 -3.27 -14.51 -15.74
CA HIS A 90 -4.54 -13.91 -16.19
C HIS A 90 -4.58 -12.39 -16.31
N ALA A 91 -3.54 -11.65 -15.91
CA ALA A 91 -3.54 -10.21 -16.13
C ALA A 91 -3.57 -9.90 -17.64
N ASN A 92 -4.39 -8.93 -18.03
CA ASN A 92 -4.56 -8.48 -19.42
C ASN A 92 -5.01 -9.57 -20.43
N LYS A 93 -5.58 -10.70 -19.97
CA LYS A 93 -6.19 -11.72 -20.83
C LYS A 93 -7.71 -11.65 -20.72
N GLU A 94 -8.41 -11.67 -21.86
CA GLU A 94 -9.87 -11.68 -21.92
C GLU A 94 -10.48 -12.99 -21.38
N LYS A 95 -9.71 -14.09 -21.46
CA LYS A 95 -10.10 -15.41 -20.96
C LYS A 95 -8.99 -15.97 -20.06
N LEU A 96 -9.40 -16.75 -19.06
CA LEU A 96 -8.48 -17.52 -18.24
C LEU A 96 -7.75 -18.56 -19.11
N PRO A 97 -6.45 -18.83 -18.87
CA PRO A 97 -5.73 -19.85 -19.61
C PRO A 97 -6.23 -21.25 -19.23
N ILE A 98 -5.98 -22.21 -20.12
CA ILE A 98 -6.07 -23.63 -19.79
C ILE A 98 -5.02 -23.93 -18.70
N TYR A 99 -5.39 -24.75 -17.72
CA TYR A 99 -4.52 -25.17 -16.62
C TYR A 99 -3.53 -26.24 -17.09
N ASP A 100 -2.38 -25.80 -17.61
CA ASP A 100 -1.14 -26.60 -17.62
C ASP A 100 -0.18 -26.03 -16.56
N GLU A 101 0.02 -26.79 -15.48
CA GLU A 101 0.92 -26.38 -14.39
C GLU A 101 2.39 -26.29 -14.82
N HIS A 102 2.82 -27.13 -15.77
CA HIS A 102 4.18 -27.15 -16.28
C HIS A 102 4.46 -25.94 -17.19
N GLU A 103 3.57 -25.67 -18.14
CA GLU A 103 3.67 -24.49 -19.00
C GLU A 103 3.66 -23.22 -18.16
N LEU A 104 2.73 -23.12 -17.20
CA LEU A 104 2.63 -21.96 -16.33
C LEU A 104 3.89 -21.73 -15.49
N PHE A 105 4.45 -22.77 -14.86
CA PHE A 105 5.69 -22.64 -14.10
C PHE A 105 6.88 -22.28 -14.99
N SER A 106 6.95 -22.85 -16.21
CA SER A 106 7.96 -22.46 -17.20
C SER A 106 7.85 -20.97 -17.54
N ASN A 107 6.63 -20.49 -17.82
CA ASN A 107 6.35 -19.10 -18.17
C ASN A 107 6.69 -18.15 -17.00
N ILE A 108 6.38 -18.51 -15.76
CA ILE A 108 6.73 -17.74 -14.56
C ILE A 108 8.26 -17.63 -14.38
N LEU A 109 9.00 -18.74 -14.49
CA LEU A 109 10.46 -18.75 -14.36
C LEU A 109 11.14 -18.01 -15.53
N GLN A 110 10.61 -18.13 -16.75
CA GLN A 110 11.10 -17.44 -17.93
C GLN A 110 10.89 -15.93 -17.80
N TYR A 111 9.68 -15.47 -17.45
CA TYR A 111 9.39 -14.05 -17.27
C TYR A 111 10.23 -13.43 -16.15
N LEU A 112 10.36 -14.12 -15.01
CA LEU A 112 11.20 -13.68 -13.89
C LEU A 112 12.68 -13.52 -14.30
N LYS A 113 13.22 -14.49 -15.05
CA LYS A 113 14.57 -14.39 -15.65
C LYS A 113 14.68 -13.22 -16.63
N ASN A 114 13.69 -13.02 -17.48
CA ASN A 114 13.69 -11.93 -18.45
C ASN A 114 13.69 -10.56 -17.75
N LEU A 115 12.97 -10.40 -16.62
CA LEU A 115 13.06 -9.20 -15.77
C LEU A 115 14.47 -8.97 -15.22
N PHE A 116 15.19 -10.03 -14.82
CA PHE A 116 16.59 -9.90 -14.36
C PHE A 116 17.50 -9.37 -15.47
N TYR A 117 17.31 -9.84 -16.72
CA TYR A 117 18.07 -9.38 -17.89
C TYR A 117 17.65 -8.00 -18.39
N LEU A 118 16.40 -7.58 -18.14
CA LEU A 118 15.91 -6.24 -18.42
C LEU A 118 16.55 -5.20 -17.47
N ILE A 119 16.56 -5.49 -16.16
CA ILE A 119 16.98 -4.53 -15.13
C ILE A 119 18.46 -4.61 -14.75
N LYS A 120 19.11 -5.77 -14.91
CA LYS A 120 20.55 -5.99 -14.69
C LYS A 120 21.06 -5.45 -13.33
N PRO A 121 20.49 -5.90 -12.20
CA PRO A 121 20.85 -5.39 -10.88
C PRO A 121 22.31 -5.70 -10.52
N LYS A 122 23.00 -4.74 -9.89
CA LYS A 122 24.45 -4.84 -9.60
C LYS A 122 24.81 -5.65 -8.35
N LYS A 123 23.91 -5.76 -7.36
CA LYS A 123 24.25 -6.34 -6.04
C LYS A 123 23.31 -7.47 -5.61
N LEU A 124 22.01 -7.22 -5.66
CA LEU A 124 21.01 -8.09 -5.03
C LEU A 124 19.68 -8.08 -5.79
N ILE A 125 19.04 -9.25 -5.85
CA ILE A 125 17.60 -9.37 -6.08
C ILE A 125 16.92 -9.85 -4.81
N TYR A 126 15.83 -9.20 -4.40
CA TYR A 126 14.95 -9.67 -3.33
C TYR A 126 13.57 -9.99 -3.91
N ILE A 127 13.05 -11.18 -3.60
CA ILE A 127 11.79 -11.67 -4.16
C ILE A 127 10.84 -12.01 -3.00
N GLY A 128 9.76 -11.24 -2.88
CA GLY A 128 8.70 -11.46 -1.91
C GLY A 128 7.49 -12.13 -2.56
N VAL A 129 7.07 -13.27 -2.04
CA VAL A 129 5.78 -13.90 -2.39
C VAL A 129 4.79 -13.63 -1.26
N ASP A 130 3.50 -13.47 -1.53
CA ASP A 130 2.52 -13.37 -0.42
C ASP A 130 2.51 -14.64 0.42
N GLY A 131 2.70 -14.47 1.74
CA GLY A 131 2.43 -15.49 2.74
C GLY A 131 1.13 -15.21 3.49
N VAL A 132 1.05 -15.68 4.74
CA VAL A 132 -0.09 -15.37 5.62
C VAL A 132 -0.09 -13.88 5.90
N SER A 133 -1.16 -13.19 5.51
CA SER A 133 -1.38 -11.76 5.75
C SER A 133 -2.07 -11.49 7.10
N PRO A 134 -2.04 -10.26 7.63
CA PRO A 134 -2.77 -9.88 8.84
C PRO A 134 -4.29 -10.01 8.66
N LYS A 135 -5.02 -10.22 9.76
CA LYS A 135 -6.48 -10.43 9.74
C LYS A 135 -7.25 -9.33 8.99
N ALA A 136 -6.87 -8.06 9.13
CA ALA A 136 -7.42 -6.95 8.34
C ALA A 136 -7.35 -7.19 6.82
N LYS A 137 -6.19 -7.59 6.28
CA LYS A 137 -6.03 -7.94 4.86
C LYS A 137 -6.80 -9.19 4.46
N MET A 138 -6.86 -10.19 5.34
CA MET A 138 -7.59 -11.44 5.08
C MET A 138 -9.06 -11.19 4.71
N ASN A 139 -9.72 -10.19 5.32
CA ASN A 139 -11.10 -9.85 5.00
C ASN A 139 -11.25 -9.27 3.58
N GLN A 140 -10.33 -8.41 3.13
CA GLN A 140 -10.30 -7.91 1.74
C GLN A 140 -9.97 -9.03 0.75
N GLN A 141 -8.98 -9.87 1.09
CA GLN A 141 -8.57 -11.02 0.28
C GLN A 141 -9.72 -12.02 0.11
N ARG A 142 -10.54 -12.20 1.14
CA ARG A 142 -11.77 -13.00 1.13
C ARG A 142 -12.84 -12.35 0.26
N LYS A 143 -13.14 -11.06 0.45
CA LYS A 143 -14.10 -10.30 -0.39
C LYS A 143 -13.77 -10.47 -1.88
N ARG A 144 -12.50 -10.31 -2.26
CA ARG A 144 -12.02 -10.49 -3.65
C ARG A 144 -12.26 -11.91 -4.19
N ARG A 145 -11.99 -12.95 -3.40
CA ARG A 145 -12.17 -14.37 -3.79
C ARG A 145 -13.63 -14.80 -3.90
N PHE A 146 -14.53 -14.19 -3.13
CA PHE A 146 -15.98 -14.37 -3.32
C PHE A 146 -16.49 -13.59 -4.53
N LEU A 147 -16.02 -12.36 -4.77
CA LEU A 147 -16.36 -11.59 -5.97
C LEU A 147 -15.89 -12.27 -7.27
N SER A 148 -14.78 -13.02 -7.26
CA SER A 148 -14.31 -13.72 -8.46
C SER A 148 -15.24 -14.85 -8.90
N ILE A 149 -16.04 -15.46 -7.99
CA ILE A 149 -17.07 -16.44 -8.38
C ILE A 149 -18.12 -15.79 -9.28
N PHE A 150 -18.60 -14.60 -8.91
CA PHE A 150 -19.65 -13.90 -9.67
C PHE A 150 -19.16 -13.35 -11.02
N LYS A 151 -17.85 -13.40 -11.30
CA LYS A 151 -17.27 -13.03 -12.60
C LYS A 151 -17.16 -14.20 -13.58
N ILE A 152 -17.23 -15.44 -13.09
CA ILE A 152 -17.22 -16.63 -13.93
C ILE A 152 -18.67 -16.89 -14.35
N ASN A 153 -18.98 -16.65 -15.62
CA ASN A 153 -20.29 -16.98 -16.17
C ASN A 153 -20.47 -18.51 -16.14
N ASP A 154 -21.62 -19.00 -15.64
CA ASP A 154 -21.93 -20.44 -15.58
C ASP A 154 -21.93 -21.13 -16.97
N ASN A 155 -21.90 -20.34 -18.06
CA ASN A 155 -21.79 -20.83 -19.44
C ASN A 155 -20.36 -21.31 -19.81
N ASP A 156 -19.30 -20.89 -19.12
CA ASP A 156 -17.92 -21.33 -19.38
C ASP A 156 -17.63 -22.68 -18.65
N ASN A 157 -18.43 -23.70 -18.95
CA ASN A 157 -18.30 -25.08 -18.45
C ASN A 157 -17.09 -25.82 -19.06
N THR A 158 -15.90 -25.24 -18.94
CA THR A 158 -14.62 -25.87 -19.27
C THR A 158 -13.86 -26.18 -17.98
N SER A 159 -13.90 -27.44 -17.57
CA SER A 159 -13.33 -27.98 -16.32
C SER A 159 -11.81 -27.78 -16.16
N ASN A 160 -11.14 -27.27 -17.19
CA ASN A 160 -9.69 -27.18 -17.29
C ASN A 160 -9.17 -25.73 -17.23
N LEU A 161 -9.99 -24.73 -16.88
CA LEU A 161 -9.50 -23.35 -16.72
C LEU A 161 -8.68 -23.16 -15.44
N PHE A 162 -7.67 -22.28 -15.51
CA PHE A 162 -6.87 -21.89 -14.35
C PHE A 162 -7.72 -21.16 -13.30
N ASN A 163 -7.78 -21.70 -12.09
CA ASN A 163 -8.48 -21.07 -10.95
C ASN A 163 -7.57 -20.06 -10.23
N PRO A 164 -7.84 -18.74 -10.30
CA PRO A 164 -6.97 -17.72 -9.67
C PRO A 164 -6.88 -17.82 -8.15
N ASN A 165 -7.87 -18.42 -7.48
CA ASN A 165 -7.88 -18.57 -6.03
C ASN A 165 -6.80 -19.58 -5.54
N CYS A 166 -6.18 -20.35 -6.45
CA CYS A 166 -4.99 -21.14 -6.13
C CYS A 166 -3.75 -20.28 -5.78
N ILE A 167 -3.73 -18.99 -6.18
CA ILE A 167 -2.71 -17.99 -5.80
C ILE A 167 -3.02 -17.49 -4.36
N THR A 168 -2.89 -18.40 -3.40
CA THR A 168 -3.09 -18.17 -1.97
C THR A 168 -2.09 -19.03 -1.20
N THR A 169 -1.48 -18.52 -0.14
CA THR A 169 -0.58 -19.34 0.69
C THR A 169 -1.30 -20.58 1.24
N GLY A 170 -0.55 -21.67 1.45
CA GLY A 170 -1.07 -22.96 1.88
C GLY A 170 -1.69 -23.83 0.79
N THR A 171 -1.90 -23.34 -0.45
CA THR A 171 -2.36 -24.18 -1.58
C THR A 171 -1.26 -25.13 -2.07
N ASP A 172 -1.64 -26.17 -2.83
CA ASP A 172 -0.66 -27.07 -3.45
C ASP A 172 0.20 -26.34 -4.49
N PHE A 173 -0.44 -25.41 -5.21
CA PHE A 173 0.15 -24.57 -6.24
C PHE A 173 1.26 -23.68 -5.68
N MET A 174 0.98 -22.89 -4.63
CA MET A 174 1.97 -21.99 -4.02
C MET A 174 3.12 -22.76 -3.36
N TYR A 175 2.85 -23.92 -2.77
CA TYR A 175 3.89 -24.82 -2.24
C TYR A 175 4.83 -25.31 -3.34
N LYS A 176 4.29 -25.76 -4.49
CA LYS A 176 5.10 -26.16 -5.65
C LYS A 176 5.89 -24.98 -6.24
N ILE A 177 5.32 -23.76 -6.27
CA ILE A 177 6.04 -22.54 -6.68
C ILE A 177 7.23 -22.29 -5.75
N ASN A 178 7.05 -22.31 -4.42
CA ASN A 178 8.15 -22.13 -3.46
C ASN A 178 9.26 -23.17 -3.69
N LEU A 179 8.92 -24.45 -3.86
CA LEU A 179 9.90 -25.52 -4.13
C LEU A 179 10.65 -25.30 -5.45
N SER A 180 9.91 -24.92 -6.50
CA SER A 180 10.46 -24.73 -7.84
C SER A 180 11.42 -23.55 -7.89
N LEU A 181 11.03 -22.41 -7.31
CA LEU A 181 11.87 -21.22 -7.19
C LEU A 181 13.12 -21.49 -6.34
N ASN A 182 12.97 -22.08 -5.15
CA ASN A 182 14.11 -22.46 -4.30
C ASN A 182 15.12 -23.38 -5.04
N LYS A 183 14.62 -24.38 -5.79
CA LYS A 183 15.48 -25.27 -6.57
C LYS A 183 16.12 -24.56 -7.76
N TRP A 184 15.39 -23.66 -8.42
CA TRP A 184 15.89 -22.86 -9.53
C TRP A 184 17.02 -21.93 -9.09
N PHE A 185 16.86 -21.15 -8.02
CA PHE A 185 17.92 -20.28 -7.50
C PHE A 185 19.17 -21.05 -7.06
N LYS A 186 19.02 -22.22 -6.40
CA LYS A 186 20.16 -23.11 -6.09
C LYS A 186 20.95 -23.50 -7.34
N ILE A 187 20.27 -23.72 -8.47
CA ILE A 187 20.90 -24.09 -9.74
C ILE A 187 21.58 -22.87 -10.37
N LEU A 188 20.92 -21.71 -10.39
CA LEU A 188 21.51 -20.45 -10.89
C LEU A 188 22.79 -20.08 -10.13
N LYS A 189 22.77 -20.15 -8.78
CA LYS A 189 23.95 -19.97 -7.92
C LYS A 189 25.06 -20.97 -8.27
N LYS A 190 24.75 -22.28 -8.26
CA LYS A 190 25.74 -23.34 -8.53
C LYS A 190 26.38 -23.22 -9.92
N LYS A 191 25.63 -22.74 -10.92
CA LYS A 191 26.10 -22.54 -12.30
C LYS A 191 26.71 -21.15 -12.54
N LYS A 192 26.74 -20.26 -11.53
CA LYS A 192 27.20 -18.86 -11.64
C LYS A 192 26.59 -18.15 -12.86
N VAL A 193 25.27 -18.21 -12.98
CA VAL A 193 24.52 -17.59 -14.10
C VAL A 193 24.49 -16.07 -13.97
N PHE A 194 24.43 -15.59 -12.74
CA PHE A 194 24.43 -14.18 -12.37
C PHE A 194 25.51 -13.91 -11.31
N GLU A 195 25.91 -12.63 -11.17
CA GLU A 195 26.94 -12.18 -10.21
C GLU A 195 26.35 -11.50 -8.96
N PHE A 196 25.05 -11.20 -8.98
CA PHE A 196 24.30 -10.69 -7.83
C PHE A 196 23.81 -11.81 -6.92
N ASP A 197 23.63 -11.50 -5.63
CA ASP A 197 22.93 -12.37 -4.68
C ASP A 197 21.43 -12.41 -4.97
N VAL A 198 20.73 -13.46 -4.54
CA VAL A 198 19.27 -13.54 -4.54
C VAL A 198 18.74 -13.92 -3.16
N ILE A 199 17.86 -13.09 -2.60
CA ILE A 199 17.07 -13.42 -1.40
C ILE A 199 15.65 -13.77 -1.83
N PHE A 200 15.21 -14.98 -1.47
CA PHE A 200 13.86 -15.48 -1.72
C PHE A 200 13.07 -15.60 -0.42
N SER A 201 11.97 -14.86 -0.32
CA SER A 201 11.00 -14.87 0.78
C SER A 201 9.69 -15.49 0.28
N GLY A 202 9.61 -16.82 0.36
CA GLY A 202 8.49 -17.60 -0.17
C GLY A 202 7.15 -17.37 0.55
N SER A 203 6.09 -18.01 0.04
CA SER A 203 4.74 -17.95 0.61
C SER A 203 4.59 -18.66 1.96
N ASP A 204 5.62 -19.39 2.38
CA ASP A 204 5.82 -20.03 3.68
C ASP A 204 6.38 -19.05 4.73
N VAL A 205 6.96 -17.92 4.32
CA VAL A 205 7.29 -16.79 5.21
C VAL A 205 6.02 -15.92 5.37
N ALA A 206 5.65 -15.51 6.58
CA ALA A 206 4.46 -14.69 6.79
C ALA A 206 4.63 -13.23 6.30
N GLY A 207 3.53 -12.59 5.94
CA GLY A 207 3.45 -11.22 5.42
C GLY A 207 3.22 -11.13 3.90
N GLU A 208 2.68 -10.00 3.48
CA GLU A 208 2.46 -9.64 2.07
C GLU A 208 3.79 -9.31 1.38
N GLY A 209 3.89 -9.57 0.07
CA GLY A 209 5.11 -9.42 -0.73
C GLY A 209 5.71 -8.01 -0.64
N GLU A 210 4.88 -6.99 -0.85
CA GLU A 210 5.28 -5.58 -0.69
C GLU A 210 5.73 -5.26 0.74
N HIS A 211 5.00 -5.68 1.78
CA HIS A 211 5.38 -5.41 3.16
C HIS A 211 6.66 -6.16 3.60
N LYS A 212 6.94 -7.33 3.01
CA LYS A 212 8.22 -8.05 3.15
C LYS A 212 9.37 -7.26 2.53
N ILE A 213 9.21 -6.79 1.28
CA ILE A 213 10.17 -5.92 0.58
C ILE A 213 10.47 -4.66 1.42
N LEU A 214 9.43 -3.95 1.86
CA LEU A 214 9.58 -2.74 2.66
C LEU A 214 10.18 -3.01 4.05
N LYS A 215 9.89 -4.16 4.67
CA LYS A 215 10.54 -4.58 5.91
C LYS A 215 12.05 -4.77 5.69
N TYR A 216 12.42 -5.52 4.66
CA TYR A 216 13.83 -5.73 4.30
C TYR A 216 14.55 -4.40 4.05
N ILE A 217 13.95 -3.48 3.28
CA ILE A 217 14.49 -2.13 3.05
C ILE A 217 14.73 -1.41 4.39
N ARG A 218 13.70 -1.30 5.24
CA ARG A 218 13.80 -0.58 6.53
C ARG A 218 14.82 -1.20 7.49
N GLU A 219 14.95 -2.52 7.53
CA GLU A 219 15.92 -3.20 8.40
C GLU A 219 17.36 -3.00 7.92
N ASN A 220 17.61 -3.06 6.61
CA ASN A 220 18.96 -2.81 6.07
C ASN A 220 19.34 -1.33 6.15
N CYS A 221 18.42 -0.39 5.91
CA CYS A 221 18.66 1.05 6.14
C CYS A 221 18.94 1.42 7.61
N LYS A 222 18.62 0.54 8.57
CA LYS A 222 19.01 0.68 9.99
C LYS A 222 20.37 0.07 10.30
N ARG A 223 20.73 -1.03 9.62
CA ARG A 223 22.00 -1.77 9.83
C ARG A 223 23.18 -1.15 9.08
N ASP A 224 22.95 -0.60 7.89
CA ASP A 224 23.97 0.02 7.04
C ASP A 224 23.46 1.38 6.54
N SER A 225 24.24 2.43 6.83
CA SER A 225 23.95 3.79 6.36
C SER A 225 24.14 3.94 4.85
N ASN A 226 25.07 3.19 4.25
CA ASN A 226 25.35 3.23 2.81
C ASN A 226 24.22 2.59 1.99
N PHE A 227 23.49 1.63 2.56
CA PHE A 227 22.33 1.01 1.91
C PHE A 227 21.31 2.04 1.43
N LYS A 228 21.15 3.17 2.14
CA LYS A 228 20.24 4.27 1.77
C LYS A 228 20.60 4.98 0.46
N ASN A 229 21.85 4.86 0.02
CA ASN A 229 22.38 5.51 -1.17
C ASN A 229 22.29 4.61 -2.42
N TYR A 230 22.00 3.32 -2.25
CA TYR A 230 21.82 2.37 -3.36
C TYR A 230 20.61 2.71 -4.21
N ASN A 231 20.68 2.38 -5.49
CA ASN A 231 19.58 2.52 -6.42
C ASN A 231 18.62 1.34 -6.27
N HIS A 232 17.47 1.60 -5.66
CA HIS A 232 16.42 0.63 -5.39
C HIS A 232 15.36 0.67 -6.49
N CYS A 233 15.06 -0.47 -7.11
CA CYS A 233 13.95 -0.61 -8.05
C CYS A 233 12.99 -1.68 -7.55
N ILE A 234 11.70 -1.39 -7.43
CA ILE A 234 10.67 -2.36 -7.04
C ILE A 234 9.74 -2.63 -8.22
N TYR A 235 9.60 -3.89 -8.63
CA TYR A 235 8.57 -4.31 -9.58
C TYR A 235 7.27 -4.66 -8.85
N GLY A 236 6.17 -4.01 -9.23
CA GLY A 236 4.83 -4.28 -8.67
C GLY A 236 3.75 -3.32 -9.18
N LEU A 237 2.53 -3.84 -9.38
CA LEU A 237 1.39 -3.10 -9.93
C LEU A 237 0.45 -2.50 -8.87
N ASP A 238 0.62 -2.81 -7.59
CA ASP A 238 -0.24 -2.27 -6.55
C ASP A 238 0.02 -0.77 -6.30
N ALA A 239 -1.00 -0.07 -5.80
CA ALA A 239 -0.93 1.36 -5.50
C ALA A 239 -0.38 1.63 -4.10
N ASP A 240 -0.60 0.70 -3.16
CA ASP A 240 -0.06 0.77 -1.81
C ASP A 240 1.46 0.78 -1.82
N LEU A 241 2.09 0.02 -2.72
CA LEU A 241 3.53 0.08 -3.00
C LEU A 241 4.08 1.51 -3.24
N ILE A 242 3.30 2.41 -3.85
CA ILE A 242 3.69 3.81 -4.09
C ILE A 242 3.73 4.58 -2.77
N MET A 243 2.67 4.45 -1.96
CA MET A 243 2.55 5.10 -0.67
C MET A 243 3.57 4.56 0.34
N LEU A 244 3.77 3.25 0.34
CA LEU A 244 4.82 2.53 1.07
C LEU A 244 6.23 3.01 0.66
N SER A 245 6.48 3.23 -0.64
CA SER A 245 7.76 3.74 -1.12
C SER A 245 8.00 5.20 -0.74
N LEU A 246 6.96 6.04 -0.71
CA LEU A 246 7.08 7.45 -0.30
C LEU A 246 7.61 7.57 1.14
N VAL A 247 7.04 6.78 2.08
CA VAL A 247 7.40 6.77 3.51
C VAL A 247 8.73 6.06 3.84
N THR A 248 9.44 5.51 2.85
CA THR A 248 10.83 5.05 3.06
C THR A 248 11.81 6.19 3.26
N HIS A 249 11.46 7.39 2.79
CA HIS A 249 12.32 8.57 2.67
C HIS A 249 13.61 8.37 1.82
N LEU A 250 13.74 7.26 1.09
CA LEU A 250 14.91 7.00 0.23
C LEU A 250 14.93 7.91 -1.00
N ASN A 251 16.11 8.39 -1.38
CA ASN A 251 16.29 9.31 -2.53
C ASN A 251 16.43 8.58 -3.87
N ASN A 252 16.93 7.34 -3.86
CA ASN A 252 17.16 6.55 -5.07
C ASN A 252 16.20 5.34 -5.06
N ILE A 253 14.89 5.59 -5.15
CA ILE A 253 13.86 4.55 -5.18
C ILE A 253 12.87 4.74 -6.34
N PHE A 254 12.70 3.67 -7.11
CA PHE A 254 11.94 3.61 -8.36
C PHE A 254 10.93 2.46 -8.29
N ILE A 255 9.76 2.61 -8.90
CA ILE A 255 8.83 1.49 -9.12
C ILE A 255 8.73 1.20 -10.61
N LEU A 256 9.07 -0.03 -11.00
CA LEU A 256 8.90 -0.58 -12.34
C LEU A 256 7.49 -1.18 -12.47
N ARG A 257 6.78 -0.84 -13.55
CA ARG A 257 5.40 -1.25 -13.78
C ARG A 257 5.19 -1.64 -15.24
N ASP A 258 4.35 -2.62 -15.50
CA ASP A 258 3.83 -2.88 -16.84
C ASP A 258 2.97 -1.67 -17.29
N LYS A 259 3.17 -1.17 -18.51
CA LYS A 259 2.25 -0.20 -19.11
C LYS A 259 0.91 -0.90 -19.39
N PHE A 260 -0.19 -0.25 -19.01
CA PHE A 260 -1.53 -0.73 -19.36
C PHE A 260 -1.75 -0.67 -20.88
N LYS A 261 -1.78 -1.84 -21.52
CA LYS A 261 -2.24 -1.98 -22.91
C LYS A 261 -3.76 -1.83 -22.95
N ILE A 262 -4.23 -0.59 -23.08
CA ILE A 262 -5.62 -0.30 -23.45
C ILE A 262 -5.83 -0.94 -24.83
N SER A 263 -6.84 -1.82 -24.97
CA SER A 263 -7.19 -2.37 -26.28
C SER A 263 -7.55 -1.23 -27.23
N ASN A 264 -7.13 -1.33 -28.50
CA ASN A 264 -7.30 -0.23 -29.46
C ASN A 264 -8.76 0.23 -29.57
N ASP A 265 -9.72 -0.67 -29.38
CA ASP A 265 -11.15 -0.36 -29.36
C ASP A 265 -11.55 0.55 -28.19
N LEU A 266 -10.98 0.40 -26.99
CA LEU A 266 -11.20 1.35 -25.89
C LEU A 266 -10.49 2.69 -26.12
N HIS A 267 -9.33 2.70 -26.80
CA HIS A 267 -8.62 3.94 -27.11
C HIS A 267 -9.41 4.78 -28.13
N ASN A 268 -9.89 4.17 -29.20
CA ASN A 268 -10.72 4.81 -30.21
C ASN A 268 -12.05 5.29 -29.63
N ASN A 269 -12.72 4.47 -28.80
CA ASN A 269 -13.93 4.89 -28.08
C ASN A 269 -13.66 6.02 -27.07
N MET A 270 -12.48 6.10 -26.45
CA MET A 270 -12.13 7.25 -25.60
C MET A 270 -11.93 8.52 -26.44
N LEU A 271 -11.25 8.43 -27.58
CA LEU A 271 -11.04 9.57 -28.48
C LEU A 271 -12.36 10.09 -29.06
N GLU A 272 -13.23 9.21 -29.60
CA GLU A 272 -14.57 9.60 -30.05
C GLU A 272 -15.39 10.27 -28.95
N ASN A 273 -15.33 9.76 -27.71
CA ASN A 273 -16.07 10.35 -26.60
C ASN A 273 -15.48 11.70 -26.15
N ILE A 274 -14.16 11.90 -26.24
CA ILE A 274 -13.52 13.19 -26.00
C ILE A 274 -13.94 14.21 -27.07
N GLU A 275 -13.92 13.84 -28.35
CA GLU A 275 -14.39 14.70 -29.45
C GLU A 275 -15.89 15.02 -29.36
N ARG A 276 -16.75 14.03 -29.05
CA ARG A 276 -18.18 14.26 -28.80
C ARG A 276 -18.41 15.20 -27.62
N THR A 277 -17.60 15.10 -26.56
CA THR A 277 -17.71 15.98 -25.38
C THR A 277 -17.26 17.41 -25.73
N GLN A 278 -16.18 17.58 -26.49
CA GLN A 278 -15.73 18.90 -26.94
C GLN A 278 -16.75 19.56 -27.89
N ASN A 279 -17.37 18.78 -28.78
CA ASN A 279 -18.41 19.27 -29.69
C ASN A 279 -19.77 19.55 -29.00
N THR A 280 -20.03 19.03 -27.80
CA THR A 280 -21.20 19.44 -27.00
C THR A 280 -20.94 20.74 -26.25
N PHE A 281 -19.74 20.92 -25.67
CA PHE A 281 -19.38 22.18 -25.00
C PHE A 281 -19.41 23.42 -25.91
N ASN A 282 -19.17 23.28 -27.22
CA ASN A 282 -19.23 24.40 -28.16
C ASN A 282 -20.65 24.82 -28.60
N ASN A 283 -21.70 24.02 -28.31
CA ASN A 283 -23.06 24.27 -28.79
C ASN A 283 -24.02 24.82 -27.72
N ASP A 284 -23.68 24.74 -26.43
CA ASP A 284 -24.57 25.12 -25.33
C ASP A 284 -24.35 26.56 -24.78
N GLU A 285 -23.45 27.36 -25.36
CA GLU A 285 -23.23 28.78 -24.96
C GLU A 285 -23.97 29.83 -25.82
N TYR A 286 -24.75 29.41 -26.83
CA TYR A 286 -25.56 30.31 -27.66
C TYR A 286 -27.07 30.01 -27.57
N ASN A 287 -27.71 30.34 -26.43
CA ASN A 287 -29.15 30.68 -26.37
C ASN A 287 -29.66 31.23 -25.02
N SER A 288 -29.08 32.32 -24.51
CA SER A 288 -29.88 33.36 -23.81
C SER A 288 -29.05 34.63 -23.56
N PHE A 289 -29.31 35.70 -24.31
CA PHE A 289 -29.34 37.09 -23.83
C PHE A 289 -29.77 37.99 -25.00
N ASN A 290 -31.05 38.37 -25.03
CA ASN A 290 -31.55 39.44 -25.88
C ASN A 290 -31.37 40.77 -25.14
N GLU A 291 -30.65 41.72 -25.72
CA GLU A 291 -30.88 43.16 -25.56
C GLU A 291 -30.37 43.90 -26.84
N PRO A 292 -30.90 45.09 -27.15
CA PRO A 292 -30.97 45.57 -28.54
C PRO A 292 -29.79 46.42 -29.04
N GLN A 293 -29.64 46.46 -30.37
CA GLN A 293 -29.19 47.57 -31.24
C GLN A 293 -28.33 48.69 -30.58
N ASN A 294 -27.12 49.01 -31.03
CA ASN A 294 -26.86 49.45 -32.41
C ASN A 294 -25.35 49.66 -32.75
N ASP A 295 -25.08 49.81 -34.06
CA ASP A 295 -24.00 50.62 -34.67
C ASP A 295 -22.49 50.26 -34.51
N ASN A 296 -22.00 49.61 -35.58
CA ASN A 296 -20.99 50.13 -36.53
C ASN A 296 -19.45 49.91 -36.35
N ILE A 297 -18.86 49.54 -37.51
CA ILE A 297 -17.48 49.72 -38.02
C ILE A 297 -16.43 48.61 -37.72
N ASN A 298 -16.27 47.69 -38.68
CA ASN A 298 -15.08 47.51 -39.56
C ASN A 298 -13.65 47.69 -38.97
N TYR A 299 -12.60 46.91 -39.28
CA TYR A 299 -12.32 46.05 -40.46
C TYR A 299 -11.22 44.98 -40.18
N ASN A 300 -11.26 43.89 -40.96
CA ASN A 300 -10.19 43.07 -41.58
C ASN A 300 -8.97 42.52 -40.79
N GLU A 301 -8.99 41.19 -40.65
CA GLU A 301 -8.06 40.14 -41.14
C GLU A 301 -6.63 40.41 -41.69
N GLU A 302 -5.89 39.27 -41.71
CA GLU A 302 -4.60 38.89 -42.36
C GLU A 302 -3.36 39.05 -41.45
N GLY A 303 -2.61 37.98 -41.15
CA GLY A 303 -1.64 37.29 -42.03
C GLY A 303 -0.22 37.84 -41.73
N GLU A 304 0.89 37.10 -41.62
CA GLU A 304 1.22 35.68 -41.79
C GLU A 304 2.57 35.37 -41.09
N ASN A 305 2.73 34.13 -40.59
CA ASN A 305 3.91 33.23 -40.70
C ASN A 305 5.41 33.62 -40.43
N ILE A 306 6.14 32.60 -39.93
CA ILE A 306 7.62 32.31 -40.04
C ILE A 306 8.61 32.88 -38.99
N GLN A 307 8.91 32.03 -37.97
CA GLN A 307 10.18 31.30 -37.74
C GLN A 307 11.56 32.02 -37.85
N LEU A 308 12.37 32.01 -36.76
CA LEU A 308 13.71 31.35 -36.65
C LEU A 308 14.69 31.93 -35.57
N ASN A 309 15.36 30.99 -34.86
CA ASN A 309 16.75 30.96 -34.36
C ASN A 309 17.35 31.86 -33.25
N GLU A 310 17.73 31.14 -32.18
CA GLU A 310 18.88 31.21 -31.24
C GLU A 310 20.11 32.16 -31.44
N LYS A 311 20.78 32.39 -30.28
CA LYS A 311 22.23 32.69 -30.05
C LYS A 311 22.70 34.15 -30.29
N SER A 312 23.63 34.76 -29.52
CA SER A 312 24.54 34.25 -28.47
C SER A 312 25.25 35.35 -27.61
N LYS A 313 25.93 34.91 -26.53
CA LYS A 313 27.19 35.44 -25.91
C LYS A 313 27.23 36.77 -25.11
N THR A 314 27.29 36.60 -23.78
CA THR A 314 28.37 37.03 -22.84
C THR A 314 29.32 38.21 -23.17
N ASN A 315 29.55 39.07 -22.17
CA ASN A 315 30.87 39.66 -21.88
C ASN A 315 31.06 39.90 -20.36
N GLU A 316 32.29 39.70 -19.90
CA GLU A 316 32.86 40.12 -18.60
C GLU A 316 33.33 41.60 -18.72
N SER A 317 33.76 42.39 -17.72
CA SER A 317 34.06 42.21 -16.28
C SER A 317 34.11 43.59 -15.54
N LEU A 318 33.97 43.56 -14.20
CA LEU A 318 34.59 44.42 -13.17
C LEU A 318 34.59 45.98 -13.26
N VAL A 319 33.89 46.62 -12.30
CA VAL A 319 34.39 47.75 -11.48
C VAL A 319 33.89 47.59 -10.03
N LYS A 320 34.64 48.13 -9.06
CA LYS A 320 34.44 48.08 -7.60
C LYS A 320 33.74 49.37 -7.10
N GLU A 321 33.39 49.63 -5.83
CA GLU A 321 33.69 48.97 -4.54
C GLU A 321 32.46 49.15 -3.58
N GLU A 322 32.67 49.75 -2.40
CA GLU A 322 31.71 50.40 -1.48
C GLU A 322 30.30 49.78 -1.29
N ASN A 323 30.18 48.88 -0.31
CA ASN A 323 29.20 48.98 0.79
C ASN A 323 29.45 47.88 1.86
N ASN A 324 30.58 47.98 2.57
CA ASN A 324 30.87 47.19 3.78
C ASN A 324 30.82 48.11 5.01
N VAL A 325 29.65 48.24 5.68
CA VAL A 325 29.48 48.37 7.16
C VAL A 325 27.99 48.15 7.45
N GLU A 326 27.54 46.89 7.65
CA GLU A 326 26.32 46.56 8.44
C GLU A 326 26.07 45.05 8.67
N TYR A 327 27.01 44.16 8.27
CA TYR A 327 26.79 42.70 8.28
C TYR A 327 27.66 41.88 9.26
N GLU A 328 28.41 42.50 10.17
CA GLU A 328 29.30 41.77 11.11
C GLU A 328 28.73 41.63 12.54
N ASN A 329 27.84 42.54 13.01
CA ASN A 329 27.41 42.57 14.41
C ASN A 329 26.29 41.57 14.82
N ASN A 330 25.86 40.67 13.94
CA ASN A 330 24.77 39.69 14.24
C ASN A 330 25.22 38.21 14.22
N GLU A 331 26.45 37.89 13.81
CA GLU A 331 26.97 36.52 13.84
C GLU A 331 27.76 36.21 15.13
N GLU A 332 28.46 37.17 15.74
CA GLU A 332 29.20 36.92 16.99
C GLU A 332 28.28 36.57 18.17
N ILE A 333 27.21 37.36 18.41
CA ILE A 333 26.29 37.19 19.55
C ILE A 333 25.53 35.84 19.49
N ASN A 334 25.26 35.32 18.28
CA ASN A 334 24.60 34.02 18.13
C ASN A 334 25.55 32.83 18.29
N ASN A 335 26.88 33.03 18.17
CA ASN A 335 27.87 31.96 18.28
C ASN A 335 28.36 31.75 19.71
N GLU A 336 28.45 32.80 20.55
CA GLU A 336 28.83 32.63 21.97
C GLU A 336 27.73 31.89 22.76
N ILE A 337 26.49 32.36 22.71
CA ILE A 337 25.37 31.81 23.50
C ILE A 337 25.05 30.35 23.14
N ASN A 338 25.21 29.96 21.87
CA ASN A 338 24.99 28.57 21.44
C ASN A 338 26.16 27.64 21.81
N ASN A 339 27.37 28.15 22.04
CA ASN A 339 28.52 27.30 22.34
C ASN A 339 28.68 27.02 23.85
N GLU A 340 28.35 27.95 24.74
CA GLU A 340 28.41 27.69 26.19
C GLU A 340 27.31 26.71 26.63
N ILE A 341 26.05 27.03 26.33
CA ILE A 341 24.88 26.25 26.81
C ILE A 341 24.87 24.81 26.26
N ASN A 342 25.30 24.59 25.00
CA ASN A 342 25.35 23.24 24.45
C ASN A 342 26.55 22.43 24.95
N ASN A 343 27.65 23.04 25.39
CA ASN A 343 28.84 22.29 25.82
C ASN A 343 28.77 21.88 27.29
N GLU A 344 28.19 22.68 28.19
CA GLU A 344 28.02 22.26 29.60
C GLU A 344 26.95 21.15 29.71
N ILE A 345 25.74 21.40 29.18
CA ILE A 345 24.60 20.49 29.33
C ILE A 345 24.83 19.13 28.65
N ASN A 346 25.49 19.09 27.48
CA ASN A 346 25.74 17.81 26.81
C ASN A 346 26.93 17.03 27.38
N ASN A 347 27.93 17.67 28.00
CA ASN A 347 29.13 16.96 28.45
C ASN A 347 29.01 16.41 29.87
N GLU A 348 28.27 17.04 30.79
CA GLU A 348 28.05 16.46 32.12
C GLU A 348 27.00 15.34 32.07
N ILE A 349 25.79 15.66 31.57
CA ILE A 349 24.64 14.75 31.60
C ILE A 349 24.87 13.48 30.74
N ASN A 350 25.49 13.58 29.56
CA ASN A 350 25.74 12.39 28.76
C ASN A 350 26.90 11.54 29.28
N ASN A 351 27.91 12.11 29.95
CA ASN A 351 29.07 11.32 30.38
C ASN A 351 28.80 10.56 31.68
N GLU A 352 28.08 11.13 32.65
CA GLU A 352 27.71 10.39 33.86
C GLU A 352 26.68 9.29 33.53
N ILE A 353 25.58 9.65 32.86
CA ILE A 353 24.48 8.71 32.58
C ILE A 353 24.93 7.58 31.62
N ASN A 354 25.76 7.85 30.60
CA ASN A 354 26.21 6.76 29.72
C ASN A 354 27.32 5.90 30.34
N ASN A 355 28.22 6.42 31.18
CA ASN A 355 29.34 5.62 31.67
C ASN A 355 28.97 4.75 32.89
N GLU A 356 28.08 5.19 33.78
CA GLU A 356 27.63 4.31 34.88
C GLU A 356 26.62 3.28 34.38
N ILE A 357 25.55 3.72 33.71
CA ILE A 357 24.44 2.83 33.32
C ILE A 357 24.84 1.84 32.22
N ASN A 358 25.63 2.23 31.21
CA ASN A 358 26.00 1.26 30.18
C ASN A 358 27.09 0.29 30.64
N ASN A 359 28.06 0.68 31.47
CA ASN A 359 29.16 -0.23 31.79
C ASN A 359 28.73 -1.30 32.79
N GLU A 360 28.05 -0.95 33.89
CA GLU A 360 27.61 -1.96 34.87
C GLU A 360 26.52 -2.89 34.28
N ILE A 361 25.50 -2.33 33.63
CA ILE A 361 24.38 -3.13 33.11
C ILE A 361 24.78 -3.97 31.90
N ASN A 362 25.63 -3.48 30.98
CA ASN A 362 26.04 -4.30 29.85
C ASN A 362 27.06 -5.38 30.26
N ASP A 363 28.01 -5.12 31.17
CA ASP A 363 29.04 -6.13 31.47
C ASP A 363 28.52 -7.31 32.30
N GLU A 364 27.62 -7.08 33.27
CA GLU A 364 26.98 -8.20 33.99
C GLU A 364 26.02 -8.98 33.08
N ILE A 365 25.08 -8.29 32.42
CA ILE A 365 24.07 -8.96 31.59
C ILE A 365 24.72 -9.67 30.40
N ASN A 366 25.73 -9.08 29.73
CA ASN A 366 26.41 -9.78 28.64
C ASN A 366 27.28 -10.93 29.13
N LYS A 367 27.91 -10.87 30.32
CA LYS A 367 28.67 -12.03 30.83
C LYS A 367 27.78 -13.20 31.16
N GLU A 368 26.69 -13.00 31.90
CA GLU A 368 25.83 -14.10 32.33
C GLU A 368 24.99 -14.65 31.16
N ILE A 369 24.32 -13.78 30.39
CA ILE A 369 23.43 -14.23 29.32
C ILE A 369 24.23 -14.81 28.14
N ASN A 370 25.30 -14.17 27.67
CA ASN A 370 26.05 -14.75 26.54
C ASN A 370 26.82 -16.00 26.95
N ASN A 371 27.53 -16.04 28.08
CA ASN A 371 28.33 -17.23 28.40
C ASN A 371 27.47 -18.40 28.89
N GLY A 372 26.36 -18.16 29.60
CA GLY A 372 25.45 -19.22 30.03
C GLY A 372 24.59 -19.75 28.89
N ILE A 373 23.90 -18.85 28.16
CA ILE A 373 22.88 -19.25 27.19
C ILE A 373 23.52 -19.58 25.83
N ASN A 374 24.46 -18.78 25.29
CA ASN A 374 25.04 -19.12 23.97
C ASN A 374 25.91 -20.38 24.04
N ASN A 375 26.72 -20.59 25.09
CA ASN A 375 27.55 -21.80 25.13
C ASN A 375 26.72 -23.07 25.41
N GLY A 376 25.73 -23.01 26.31
CA GLY A 376 24.84 -24.15 26.57
C GLY A 376 23.98 -24.51 25.35
N ILE A 377 23.34 -23.52 24.73
CA ILE A 377 22.41 -23.75 23.61
C ILE A 377 23.14 -23.96 22.28
N ASN A 378 24.19 -23.21 21.96
CA ASN A 378 24.91 -23.45 20.70
C ASN A 378 25.80 -24.69 20.72
N ASN A 379 26.42 -25.06 21.85
CA ASN A 379 27.30 -26.24 21.84
C ASN A 379 26.57 -27.55 22.15
N GLY A 380 25.46 -27.54 22.90
CA GLY A 380 24.60 -28.71 23.07
C GLY A 380 23.68 -28.89 21.87
N ILE A 381 22.63 -28.07 21.80
CA ILE A 381 21.55 -28.21 20.81
C ILE A 381 22.08 -28.11 19.38
N ASN A 382 22.97 -27.16 19.08
CA ASN A 382 23.46 -26.96 17.71
C ASN A 382 24.53 -27.99 17.29
N ASN A 383 25.16 -28.75 18.19
CA ASN A 383 26.04 -29.87 17.79
C ASN A 383 25.29 -31.20 17.77
N GLU A 384 24.47 -31.50 18.79
CA GLU A 384 23.70 -32.76 18.80
C GLU A 384 22.66 -32.76 17.69
N ILE A 385 21.83 -31.72 17.58
CA ILE A 385 20.79 -31.67 16.53
C ILE A 385 21.41 -31.51 15.14
N ASN A 386 22.45 -30.69 14.93
CA ASN A 386 23.04 -30.65 13.59
C ASN A 386 23.83 -31.93 13.27
N ASN A 387 24.47 -32.62 14.21
CA ASN A 387 25.19 -33.85 13.86
C ASN A 387 24.21 -35.02 13.66
N GLU A 388 23.18 -35.19 14.50
CA GLU A 388 22.16 -36.21 14.26
C GLU A 388 21.36 -35.91 13.00
N ILE A 389 20.79 -34.70 12.85
CA ILE A 389 20.00 -34.36 11.66
C ILE A 389 20.87 -34.34 10.40
N ASN A 390 22.09 -33.79 10.40
CA ASN A 390 22.92 -33.85 9.19
C ASN A 390 23.47 -35.26 8.93
N ASN A 391 23.74 -36.10 9.92
CA ASN A 391 24.18 -37.47 9.63
C ASN A 391 23.02 -38.36 9.18
N GLU A 392 21.84 -38.29 9.80
CA GLU A 392 20.66 -39.05 9.34
C GLU A 392 20.15 -38.53 8.00
N ILE A 393 20.02 -37.21 7.82
CA ILE A 393 19.53 -36.65 6.55
C ILE A 393 20.60 -36.79 5.45
N ASN A 394 21.88 -36.47 5.67
CA ASN A 394 22.85 -36.62 4.57
C ASN A 394 23.25 -38.07 4.32
N ASN A 395 23.38 -38.95 5.31
CA ASN A 395 23.69 -40.36 5.02
C ASN A 395 22.46 -41.12 4.53
N GLY A 396 21.26 -40.84 5.06
CA GLY A 396 20.01 -41.38 4.53
C GLY A 396 19.76 -40.93 3.10
N ILE A 397 19.71 -39.61 2.84
CA ILE A 397 19.41 -39.08 1.51
C ILE A 397 20.54 -39.38 0.51
N ASN A 398 21.83 -39.32 0.87
CA ASN A 398 22.87 -39.65 -0.11
C ASN A 398 22.98 -41.15 -0.40
N ASN A 399 22.75 -42.04 0.58
CA ASN A 399 22.75 -43.49 0.30
C ASN A 399 21.49 -43.94 -0.47
N GLU A 400 20.34 -43.30 -0.24
CA GLU A 400 19.12 -43.55 -1.03
C GLU A 400 19.19 -42.95 -2.44
N ILE A 401 19.78 -41.76 -2.62
CA ILE A 401 19.94 -41.14 -3.96
C ILE A 401 21.03 -41.85 -4.78
N ASN A 402 22.12 -42.32 -4.18
CA ASN A 402 23.18 -43.01 -4.92
C ASN A 402 22.80 -44.43 -5.34
N ASN A 403 21.87 -45.10 -4.65
CA ASN A 403 21.34 -46.42 -5.02
C ASN A 403 20.06 -46.34 -5.90
N SER A 404 19.99 -45.34 -6.78
CA SER A 404 18.79 -44.97 -7.56
C SER A 404 18.44 -45.89 -8.74
N GLU A 405 18.69 -47.20 -8.62
CA GLU A 405 18.05 -48.24 -9.44
C GLU A 405 16.96 -49.03 -8.68
N GLY A 406 17.02 -49.08 -7.34
CA GLY A 406 16.04 -49.82 -6.52
C GLY A 406 14.77 -49.06 -6.13
N MET A 407 14.76 -47.73 -6.28
CA MET A 407 13.80 -46.84 -5.59
C MET A 407 12.42 -46.68 -6.28
N ASN A 408 11.99 -47.66 -7.07
CA ASN A 408 10.66 -47.66 -7.71
C ASN A 408 9.55 -48.32 -6.86
N ASN A 409 9.89 -49.07 -5.80
CA ASN A 409 8.94 -50.01 -5.16
C ASN A 409 8.51 -49.69 -3.72
N ILE A 410 9.06 -48.67 -3.04
CA ILE A 410 8.78 -48.39 -1.61
C ILE A 410 7.98 -47.09 -1.40
N LEU A 411 8.09 -46.11 -2.30
CA LEU A 411 7.21 -44.95 -2.34
C LEU A 411 6.04 -45.23 -3.29
N GLY A 412 4.84 -45.48 -2.75
CA GLY A 412 3.65 -45.76 -3.55
C GLY A 412 3.34 -44.65 -4.57
N GLY A 413 3.66 -44.89 -5.84
CA GLY A 413 3.18 -44.15 -7.02
C GLY A 413 3.74 -42.73 -7.24
N TYR A 414 4.40 -42.09 -6.27
CA TYR A 414 4.84 -40.70 -6.39
C TYR A 414 6.20 -40.52 -7.10
N LYS A 415 6.19 -40.61 -8.43
CA LYS A 415 7.14 -39.81 -9.22
C LYS A 415 6.97 -38.35 -8.83
N ILE A 416 8.04 -37.64 -8.46
CA ILE A 416 8.08 -36.19 -8.53
C ILE A 416 8.14 -35.83 -10.02
N PRO A 417 7.06 -35.36 -10.67
CA PRO A 417 7.13 -34.91 -12.04
C PRO A 417 7.65 -33.46 -12.03
N PHE A 418 7.83 -32.87 -13.22
CA PHE A 418 8.00 -31.41 -13.36
C PHE A 418 9.26 -30.78 -12.73
N LEU A 419 10.43 -31.39 -12.93
CA LEU A 419 11.64 -30.64 -13.26
C LEU A 419 12.42 -31.40 -14.34
N PRO A 420 12.53 -30.92 -15.59
CA PRO A 420 13.23 -31.62 -16.66
C PRO A 420 14.73 -31.68 -16.34
N LYS A 421 15.20 -32.75 -15.68
CA LYS A 421 16.59 -33.04 -15.23
C LYS A 421 17.51 -31.80 -15.11
N VAL A 422 17.06 -30.78 -14.37
CA VAL A 422 17.56 -29.38 -14.46
C VAL A 422 19.05 -29.26 -14.07
N HIS A 423 19.60 -30.21 -13.31
CA HIS A 423 21.04 -30.24 -13.01
C HIS A 423 21.94 -30.57 -14.23
N LYS A 424 21.38 -31.18 -15.30
CA LYS A 424 22.14 -31.64 -16.48
C LYS A 424 22.49 -30.55 -17.50
N TYR A 425 21.77 -29.41 -17.51
CA TYR A 425 22.01 -28.38 -18.52
C TYR A 425 23.25 -27.52 -18.19
N THR A 426 23.85 -26.93 -19.23
CA THR A 426 25.07 -26.11 -19.13
C THR A 426 24.76 -24.69 -18.62
N LYS A 427 25.79 -23.87 -18.37
CA LYS A 427 25.61 -22.46 -17.96
C LYS A 427 24.91 -21.67 -19.07
N GLU A 428 25.29 -21.91 -20.32
CA GLU A 428 24.77 -21.25 -21.53
C GLU A 428 23.27 -21.50 -21.70
N TYR A 429 22.78 -22.70 -21.37
CA TYR A 429 21.35 -23.00 -21.37
C TYR A 429 20.56 -22.11 -20.39
N TYR A 430 21.07 -21.90 -19.18
CA TYR A 430 20.43 -21.01 -18.20
C TYR A 430 20.56 -19.53 -18.55
N MET A 431 21.58 -19.16 -19.33
CA MET A 431 21.77 -17.81 -19.84
C MET A 431 20.89 -17.46 -21.04
N LYS A 432 20.21 -18.42 -21.69
CA LYS A 432 19.21 -18.12 -22.73
C LYS A 432 18.03 -17.39 -22.09
N TYR A 433 17.70 -16.20 -22.59
CA TYR A 433 16.53 -15.42 -22.17
C TYR A 433 15.82 -14.85 -23.40
N GLU A 434 14.59 -14.37 -23.22
CA GLU A 434 13.88 -13.62 -24.25
C GLU A 434 13.86 -12.15 -23.83
N SER A 435 14.26 -11.25 -24.72
CA SER A 435 14.28 -9.83 -24.37
C SER A 435 12.85 -9.32 -24.22
N LEU A 436 12.50 -8.87 -23.02
CA LEU A 436 11.31 -8.04 -22.83
C LEU A 436 11.48 -6.73 -23.59
N ASN A 437 10.40 -6.24 -24.18
CA ASN A 437 10.37 -4.93 -24.83
C ASN A 437 10.29 -3.85 -23.75
N SER A 438 11.28 -2.97 -23.65
CA SER A 438 11.28 -1.91 -22.64
C SER A 438 10.11 -0.94 -22.78
N ASN A 439 9.55 -0.80 -23.99
CA ASN A 439 8.40 0.06 -24.25
C ASN A 439 7.11 -0.45 -23.59
N ASP A 440 7.05 -1.73 -23.19
CA ASP A 440 5.96 -2.32 -22.41
C ASP A 440 6.03 -1.96 -20.91
N PHE A 441 7.07 -1.25 -20.46
CA PHE A 441 7.29 -0.89 -19.06
C PHE A 441 7.41 0.63 -18.86
N GLU A 442 7.01 1.09 -17.68
CA GLU A 442 7.21 2.45 -17.20
C GLU A 442 7.87 2.45 -15.81
N ILE A 443 8.63 3.51 -15.54
CA ILE A 443 9.28 3.77 -14.26
C ILE A 443 8.55 4.93 -13.58
N LEU A 444 8.21 4.74 -12.30
CA LEU A 444 7.75 5.79 -11.41
C LEU A 444 8.90 6.21 -10.48
N ASP A 445 9.41 7.44 -10.64
CA ASP A 445 10.44 7.99 -9.75
C ASP A 445 9.79 8.58 -8.49
N ILE A 446 9.96 7.88 -7.37
CA ILE A 446 9.34 8.21 -6.09
C ILE A 446 10.00 9.43 -5.44
N TYR A 447 11.27 9.70 -5.73
CA TYR A 447 11.96 10.90 -5.24
C TYR A 447 11.49 12.15 -5.98
N LYS A 448 11.33 12.08 -7.32
CA LYS A 448 10.64 13.10 -8.09
C LYS A 448 9.22 13.33 -7.58
N LEU A 449 8.44 12.28 -7.35
CA LEU A 449 7.09 12.40 -6.80
C LEU A 449 7.09 13.10 -5.43
N ARG A 450 7.94 12.65 -4.49
CA ARG A 450 8.09 13.26 -3.16
C ARG A 450 8.42 14.74 -3.25
N ASN A 451 9.30 15.13 -4.18
CA ASN A 451 9.70 16.51 -4.38
C ASN A 451 8.63 17.33 -5.10
N SER A 452 7.90 16.78 -6.08
CA SER A 452 6.77 17.47 -6.72
C SER A 452 5.67 17.82 -5.73
N ILE A 453 5.31 16.91 -4.82
CA ILE A 453 4.35 17.17 -3.73
C ILE A 453 4.87 18.31 -2.83
N LYS A 454 6.13 18.23 -2.39
CA LYS A 454 6.78 19.26 -1.54
C LYS A 454 6.80 20.64 -2.22
N THR A 455 7.36 20.74 -3.42
CA THR A 455 7.48 21.98 -4.19
C THR A 455 6.12 22.60 -4.48
N GLN A 456 5.12 21.79 -4.79
CA GLN A 456 3.76 22.28 -4.97
C GLN A 456 3.20 22.93 -3.69
N ILE A 457 3.28 22.23 -2.55
CA ILE A 457 2.83 22.75 -1.26
C ILE A 457 3.59 24.02 -0.89
N ALA A 458 4.92 24.06 -1.07
CA ALA A 458 5.76 25.24 -0.84
C ALA A 458 5.32 26.45 -1.67
N THR A 459 5.15 26.25 -2.98
CA THR A 459 4.72 27.31 -3.91
C THR A 459 3.36 27.88 -3.53
N TYR A 460 2.40 27.04 -3.11
CA TYR A 460 1.11 27.52 -2.62
C TYR A 460 1.23 28.31 -1.31
N ILE A 461 2.00 27.84 -0.33
CA ILE A 461 2.22 28.56 0.94
C ILE A 461 2.86 29.93 0.67
N ASN A 462 3.91 29.98 -0.15
CA ASN A 462 4.63 31.21 -0.48
C ASN A 462 3.73 32.21 -1.22
N LYS A 463 2.91 31.76 -2.18
CA LYS A 463 1.92 32.60 -2.87
C LYS A 463 0.86 33.18 -1.95
N LEU A 464 0.51 32.48 -0.86
CA LEU A 464 -0.45 32.95 0.12
C LEU A 464 0.17 33.92 1.15
N LYS A 465 1.40 33.66 1.62
CA LYS A 465 2.01 34.43 2.71
C LYS A 465 2.38 35.87 2.34
N LYS A 466 2.69 36.17 1.07
CA LYS A 466 3.19 37.46 0.53
C LYS A 466 4.51 37.97 1.14
N GLU A 467 4.74 37.75 2.43
CA GLU A 467 5.98 38.05 3.15
C GLU A 467 7.06 37.00 2.82
N LYS A 468 8.25 37.48 2.50
CA LYS A 468 9.47 36.66 2.50
C LYS A 468 9.87 36.41 3.97
N ASN A 469 10.50 35.27 4.26
CA ASN A 469 11.12 34.90 5.55
C ASN A 469 10.25 34.10 6.56
N ILE A 470 9.50 33.09 6.12
CA ILE A 470 9.16 31.95 6.99
C ILE A 470 9.73 30.65 6.40
N VAL A 471 10.88 30.21 6.94
CA VAL A 471 11.53 28.93 6.59
C VAL A 471 10.81 27.77 7.30
N PHE A 472 9.57 27.49 6.89
CA PHE A 472 8.90 26.26 7.34
C PHE A 472 9.48 25.07 6.56
N SER A 473 10.27 24.23 7.23
CA SER A 473 10.76 22.97 6.66
C SER A 473 9.58 22.04 6.37
N ILE A 474 9.22 21.91 5.09
CA ILE A 474 8.20 21.00 4.53
C ILE A 474 8.67 19.53 4.42
N SER A 475 9.74 19.17 5.14
CA SER A 475 10.42 17.87 5.00
C SER A 475 9.51 16.65 5.13
N ARG A 476 8.46 16.73 5.97
CA ARG A 476 7.53 15.62 6.31
C ARG A 476 6.11 15.76 5.76
N VAL A 477 5.82 16.74 4.88
CA VAL A 477 4.43 16.97 4.41
C VAL A 477 3.87 15.78 3.64
N VAL A 478 4.74 14.94 3.09
CA VAL A 478 4.37 13.73 2.35
C VAL A 478 3.81 12.65 3.29
N ASP A 479 4.28 12.58 4.53
CA ASP A 479 3.82 11.58 5.51
C ASP A 479 2.35 11.85 5.89
N ASP A 480 2.02 13.14 6.10
CA ASP A 480 0.66 13.60 6.33
C ASP A 480 -0.25 13.34 5.12
N ILE A 481 0.24 13.53 3.89
CA ILE A 481 -0.53 13.23 2.66
C ILE A 481 -0.76 11.72 2.50
N VAL A 482 0.24 10.88 2.79
CA VAL A 482 0.08 9.41 2.79
C VAL A 482 -0.96 9.00 3.83
N PHE A 483 -0.85 9.50 5.07
CA PHE A 483 -1.82 9.23 6.13
C PHE A 483 -3.24 9.67 5.77
N LEU A 484 -3.43 10.89 5.27
CA LEU A 484 -4.74 11.40 4.88
C LEU A 484 -5.32 10.64 3.67
N SER A 485 -4.49 10.05 2.81
CA SER A 485 -4.97 9.23 1.70
C SER A 485 -5.73 7.98 2.16
N PHE A 486 -5.51 7.49 3.39
CA PHE A 486 -6.25 6.35 3.96
C PHE A 486 -7.77 6.62 4.08
N LEU A 487 -8.19 7.89 4.18
CA LEU A 487 -9.61 8.30 4.28
C LEU A 487 -10.41 7.98 3.00
N VAL A 488 -9.71 7.89 1.86
CA VAL A 488 -10.25 7.53 0.54
C VAL A 488 -10.50 6.03 0.40
N GLY A 489 -10.19 5.26 1.44
CA GLY A 489 -10.25 3.80 1.46
C GLY A 489 -8.93 3.15 1.03
N ASN A 490 -8.71 1.96 1.56
CA ASN A 490 -7.53 1.13 1.35
C ASN A 490 -7.91 -0.34 1.57
N ASP A 491 -6.95 -1.26 1.52
CA ASP A 491 -7.22 -2.69 1.68
C ASP A 491 -7.66 -3.12 3.09
N PHE A 492 -7.56 -2.25 4.09
CA PHE A 492 -7.87 -2.54 5.50
C PHE A 492 -9.12 -1.78 6.00
N LEU A 493 -9.45 -0.63 5.40
CA LEU A 493 -10.57 0.22 5.77
C LEU A 493 -11.40 0.64 4.55
N PRO A 494 -12.75 0.58 4.62
CA PRO A 494 -13.61 1.15 3.59
C PRO A 494 -13.44 2.67 3.47
N HIS A 495 -13.68 3.20 2.28
CA HIS A 495 -13.74 4.64 2.03
C HIS A 495 -14.88 5.30 2.81
N ILE A 496 -14.66 6.52 3.29
CA ILE A 496 -15.71 7.33 3.90
C ILE A 496 -16.68 7.77 2.80
N PRO A 497 -18.01 7.75 3.00
CA PRO A 497 -18.97 7.84 1.88
C PRO A 497 -18.81 9.08 0.98
N ASN A 498 -18.57 10.25 1.56
CA ASN A 498 -18.38 11.50 0.82
C ASN A 498 -16.92 11.78 0.43
N ILE A 499 -16.00 10.84 0.64
CA ILE A 499 -14.57 10.94 0.33
C ILE A 499 -14.23 9.81 -0.63
N ASP A 500 -14.50 10.03 -1.93
CA ASP A 500 -14.24 9.08 -3.01
C ASP A 500 -13.27 9.70 -4.02
N ILE A 501 -12.27 8.92 -4.44
CA ILE A 501 -11.33 9.33 -5.49
C ILE A 501 -12.03 9.57 -6.84
N ASN A 502 -13.18 8.94 -7.09
CA ASN A 502 -14.01 9.22 -8.28
C ASN A 502 -14.57 10.65 -8.28
N GLU A 503 -14.94 11.16 -7.10
CA GLU A 503 -15.49 12.50 -6.89
C GLU A 503 -14.37 13.55 -6.78
N GLY A 504 -13.10 13.15 -6.93
CA GLY A 504 -11.94 14.02 -6.88
C GLY A 504 -11.42 14.30 -5.46
N SER A 505 -11.88 13.58 -4.42
CA SER A 505 -11.59 13.92 -3.02
C SER A 505 -10.10 13.89 -2.62
N MET A 506 -9.21 13.28 -3.41
CA MET A 506 -7.75 13.45 -3.21
C MET A 506 -7.29 14.91 -3.41
N ASN A 507 -7.91 15.64 -4.36
CA ASN A 507 -7.66 17.08 -4.53
C ASN A 507 -8.20 17.87 -3.34
N GLU A 508 -9.35 17.46 -2.78
CA GLU A 508 -9.98 18.11 -1.62
C GLU A 508 -9.14 17.91 -0.36
N ILE A 509 -8.64 16.69 -0.13
CA ILE A 509 -7.66 16.36 0.93
C ILE A 509 -6.41 17.22 0.80
N LEU A 510 -5.80 17.29 -0.40
CA LEU A 510 -4.59 18.07 -0.65
C LEU A 510 -4.84 19.58 -0.44
N ASN A 511 -5.93 20.14 -0.96
CA ASN A 511 -6.30 21.54 -0.74
C ASN A 511 -6.57 21.85 0.75
N SER A 512 -7.27 20.94 1.45
CA SER A 512 -7.54 21.04 2.90
C SER A 512 -6.24 21.03 3.70
N TYR A 513 -5.31 20.14 3.35
CA TYR A 513 -4.00 20.05 3.97
C TYR A 513 -3.13 21.28 3.67
N ILE A 514 -3.12 21.79 2.43
CA ILE A 514 -2.42 23.04 2.06
C ILE A 514 -2.93 24.23 2.89
N PHE A 515 -4.24 24.36 3.05
CA PHE A 515 -4.84 25.42 3.88
C PHE A 515 -4.48 25.25 5.36
N TYR A 516 -4.51 24.02 5.87
CA TYR A 516 -4.11 23.69 7.23
C TYR A 516 -2.63 24.01 7.50
N ILE A 517 -1.70 23.49 6.70
CA ILE A 517 -0.25 23.68 6.89
C ILE A 517 0.15 25.15 6.72
N TYR A 518 -0.48 25.88 5.78
CA TYR A 518 -0.32 27.32 5.64
C TYR A 518 -0.66 28.06 6.95
N LYS A 519 -1.79 27.73 7.58
CA LYS A 519 -2.30 28.43 8.76
C LYS A 519 -1.61 28.03 10.06
N TYR A 520 -1.28 26.75 10.24
CA TYR A 520 -0.81 26.21 11.53
C TYR A 520 0.68 25.85 11.54
N SER A 521 1.34 25.78 10.38
CA SER A 521 2.78 25.49 10.22
C SER A 521 3.25 24.30 11.08
N ASN A 522 2.46 23.23 11.10
CA ASN A 522 2.60 22.07 11.98
C ASN A 522 2.08 20.80 11.30
N TYR A 523 2.66 19.65 11.66
CA TYR A 523 2.33 18.34 11.07
C TYR A 523 1.21 17.61 11.81
N ILE A 524 0.43 16.81 11.08
CA ILE A 524 -0.63 15.93 11.62
C ILE A 524 -0.01 14.67 12.22
N THR A 525 1.03 14.12 11.58
CA THR A 525 1.69 12.86 11.94
C THR A 525 3.14 13.05 12.39
N TYR A 526 3.62 12.06 13.14
CA TYR A 526 5.04 11.82 13.37
C TYR A 526 5.25 10.32 13.55
N LYS A 527 5.88 9.67 12.57
CA LYS A 527 6.01 8.20 12.50
C LYS A 527 4.62 7.55 12.57
N ASP A 528 4.37 6.67 13.53
CA ASP A 528 3.07 6.01 13.76
C ASP A 528 2.10 6.81 14.64
N LYS A 529 2.46 8.04 15.06
CA LYS A 529 1.63 8.86 15.94
C LYS A 529 0.86 9.92 15.16
N VAL A 530 -0.43 10.06 15.48
CA VAL A 530 -1.33 11.05 14.88
C VAL A 530 -1.79 12.04 15.94
N HIS A 531 -1.69 13.33 15.65
CA HIS A 531 -2.17 14.38 16.53
C HIS A 531 -3.66 14.64 16.27
N ILE A 532 -4.52 14.04 17.10
CA ILE A 532 -5.99 14.05 16.95
C ILE A 532 -6.59 15.44 16.67
N GLU A 533 -6.26 16.45 17.47
CA GLU A 533 -6.82 17.80 17.27
C GLU A 533 -6.38 18.47 15.95
N ARG A 534 -5.27 18.03 15.33
CA ARG A 534 -4.84 18.49 14.00
C ARG A 534 -5.60 17.74 12.90
N LEU A 535 -5.78 16.43 13.05
CA LEU A 535 -6.64 15.62 12.16
C LEU A 535 -8.09 16.12 12.15
N LYS A 536 -8.68 16.44 13.32
CA LYS A 536 -10.04 17.01 13.43
C LYS A 536 -10.22 18.29 12.62
N ILE A 537 -9.18 19.11 12.45
CA ILE A 537 -9.26 20.32 11.62
C ILE A 537 -9.45 19.94 10.13
N ILE A 538 -8.77 18.92 9.63
CA ILE A 538 -8.95 18.41 8.26
C ILE A 538 -10.32 17.76 8.09
N LEU A 539 -10.69 16.83 9.00
CA LEU A 539 -11.99 16.15 8.95
C LEU A 539 -13.16 17.15 8.94
N LYS A 540 -13.03 18.26 9.68
CA LYS A 540 -14.04 19.33 9.74
C LYS A 540 -14.18 20.12 8.42
N ILE A 541 -13.12 20.16 7.61
CA ILE A 541 -13.20 20.73 6.25
C ILE A 541 -13.91 19.72 5.34
N LEU A 542 -13.46 18.46 5.33
CA LEU A 542 -14.01 17.41 4.46
C LEU A 542 -15.48 17.12 4.77
N SER A 543 -15.90 17.16 6.04
CA SER A 543 -17.30 16.99 6.44
C SER A 543 -18.22 18.14 5.97
N ALA A 544 -17.69 19.29 5.56
CA ALA A 544 -18.51 20.42 5.14
C ALA A 544 -19.23 20.18 3.80
N GLN A 545 -18.77 19.21 3.01
CA GLN A 545 -19.38 18.80 1.74
C GLN A 545 -20.29 17.57 1.87
N GLU A 546 -20.33 16.93 3.04
CA GLU A 546 -21.06 15.68 3.30
C GLU A 546 -22.56 15.80 3.00
N PHE A 547 -23.22 16.87 3.44
CA PHE A 547 -24.65 17.07 3.17
C PHE A 547 -24.96 17.27 1.68
N GLU A 548 -24.18 18.07 0.96
CA GLU A 548 -24.39 18.27 -0.49
C GLU A 548 -24.07 17.00 -1.30
N TYR A 549 -23.11 16.18 -0.84
CA TYR A 549 -22.90 14.83 -1.38
C TYR A 549 -24.14 13.95 -1.22
N PHE A 550 -24.69 13.83 0.00
CA PHE A 550 -25.88 13.01 0.24
C PHE A 550 -27.11 13.54 -0.50
N LYS A 551 -27.31 14.86 -0.57
CA LYS A 551 -28.41 15.48 -1.31
C LYS A 551 -28.36 15.17 -2.81
N LYS A 552 -27.18 15.28 -3.45
CA LYS A 552 -26.98 14.86 -4.86
C LYS A 552 -27.24 13.36 -5.04
N ARG A 553 -26.69 12.55 -4.13
CA ARG A 553 -26.88 11.10 -4.13
C ARG A 553 -28.36 10.71 -3.98
N GLY A 554 -29.13 11.44 -3.17
CA GLY A 554 -30.55 11.20 -2.94
C GLY A 554 -31.40 11.45 -4.17
N ILE A 555 -31.07 12.47 -4.95
CA ILE A 555 -31.68 12.72 -6.26
C ILE A 555 -31.32 11.57 -7.23
N ASN A 556 -30.06 11.17 -7.29
CA ASN A 556 -29.59 10.13 -8.22
C ASN A 556 -30.10 8.71 -7.88
N GLU A 557 -30.26 8.40 -6.60
CA GLU A 557 -30.70 7.08 -6.10
C GLU A 557 -32.19 7.06 -5.69
N ASN A 558 -32.93 8.15 -5.91
CA ASN A 558 -34.34 8.35 -5.50
C ASN A 558 -34.60 8.10 -4.00
N ILE A 559 -33.73 8.58 -3.12
CA ILE A 559 -33.83 8.47 -1.65
C ILE A 559 -34.40 9.76 -1.06
N SER A 560 -35.64 9.72 -0.57
CA SER A 560 -36.39 10.88 -0.06
C SER A 560 -35.84 11.45 1.26
N GLU A 561 -35.12 10.62 2.00
CA GLU A 561 -34.61 10.89 3.33
C GLU A 561 -33.32 11.72 3.30
N PHE A 562 -32.69 11.90 2.14
CA PHE A 562 -31.49 12.72 1.98
C PHE A 562 -31.81 14.22 1.84
N THR A 563 -32.71 14.72 2.69
CA THR A 563 -33.24 16.09 2.68
C THR A 563 -32.66 17.01 3.77
N ASP A 564 -32.15 16.47 4.88
CA ASP A 564 -31.48 17.21 5.95
C ASP A 564 -30.44 16.36 6.71
N GLU A 565 -29.63 17.00 7.57
CA GLU A 565 -28.53 16.33 8.28
C GLU A 565 -28.97 15.20 9.20
N GLN A 566 -30.13 15.32 9.86
CA GLN A 566 -30.57 14.28 10.79
C GLN A 566 -31.12 13.07 10.02
N LYS A 567 -31.89 13.31 8.95
CA LYS A 567 -32.49 12.23 8.16
C LYS A 567 -31.46 11.43 7.38
N TYR A 568 -30.50 12.04 6.68
CA TYR A 568 -29.53 11.24 5.90
C TYR A 568 -28.64 10.41 6.82
N LYS A 569 -28.25 10.94 7.99
CA LYS A 569 -27.47 10.20 8.99
C LYS A 569 -28.23 8.99 9.52
N LYS A 570 -29.48 9.20 9.96
CA LYS A 570 -30.35 8.12 10.45
C LYS A 570 -30.56 7.05 9.37
N TYR A 571 -30.90 7.47 8.14
CA TYR A 571 -31.07 6.54 7.01
C TYR A 571 -29.78 5.77 6.72
N TYR A 572 -28.63 6.44 6.71
CA TYR A 572 -27.34 5.81 6.44
C TYR A 572 -27.02 4.69 7.45
N TYR A 573 -27.07 4.97 8.75
CA TYR A 573 -26.76 3.96 9.77
C TYR A 573 -27.81 2.84 9.81
N LEU A 574 -29.10 3.17 9.67
CA LEU A 574 -30.17 2.17 9.62
C LEU A 574 -30.01 1.22 8.41
N HIS A 575 -29.77 1.75 7.21
CA HIS A 575 -29.71 0.92 5.99
C HIS A 575 -28.37 0.22 5.75
N LYS A 576 -27.25 0.78 6.23
CA LYS A 576 -25.91 0.19 6.04
C LYS A 576 -25.44 -0.66 7.22
N PHE A 577 -25.77 -0.26 8.45
CA PHE A 577 -25.32 -0.94 9.68
C PHE A 577 -26.47 -1.64 10.44
N GLY A 578 -27.74 -1.30 10.17
CA GLY A 578 -28.89 -1.90 10.86
C GLY A 578 -29.14 -1.34 12.25
N LEU A 579 -28.61 -0.15 12.57
CA LEU A 579 -28.61 0.42 13.92
C LEU A 579 -28.91 1.92 13.95
N GLU A 580 -29.36 2.39 15.12
CA GLU A 580 -29.64 3.79 15.41
C GLU A 580 -29.02 4.30 16.72
N ASP A 581 -28.48 3.43 17.59
CA ASP A 581 -27.92 3.86 18.88
C ASP A 581 -26.65 4.71 18.69
N PRO A 582 -26.61 5.96 19.16
CA PRO A 582 -25.41 6.79 19.13
C PRO A 582 -24.18 6.13 19.77
N LYS A 583 -24.34 5.26 20.78
CA LYS A 583 -23.22 4.54 21.40
C LYS A 583 -22.59 3.50 20.46
N GLU A 584 -23.40 2.82 19.66
CA GLU A 584 -22.89 1.89 18.64
C GLU A 584 -22.19 2.64 17.50
N ILE A 585 -22.72 3.80 17.10
CA ILE A 585 -22.06 4.71 16.16
C ILE A 585 -20.69 5.17 16.70
N GLN A 586 -20.59 5.54 17.99
CA GLN A 586 -19.30 5.86 18.62
C GLN A 586 -18.32 4.67 18.62
N ASN A 587 -18.80 3.44 18.78
CA ASN A 587 -17.95 2.25 18.65
C ASN A 587 -17.42 2.04 17.23
N ILE A 588 -18.25 2.27 16.20
CA ILE A 588 -17.82 2.26 14.79
C ILE A 588 -16.76 3.34 14.54
N VAL A 589 -17.00 4.58 14.98
CA VAL A 589 -16.05 5.70 14.89
C VAL A 589 -14.72 5.34 15.56
N LYS A 590 -14.76 4.82 16.80
CA LYS A 590 -13.55 4.39 17.52
C LYS A 590 -12.78 3.29 16.76
N LYS A 591 -13.48 2.29 16.21
CA LYS A 591 -12.86 1.20 15.42
C LYS A 591 -12.29 1.68 14.09
N TYR A 592 -12.91 2.67 13.44
CA TYR A 592 -12.37 3.25 12.21
C TYR A 592 -11.09 4.04 12.47
N ILE A 593 -11.09 4.88 13.52
CA ILE A 593 -9.90 5.64 13.92
C ILE A 593 -8.77 4.70 14.40
N GLU A 594 -9.09 3.64 15.16
CA GLU A 594 -8.12 2.59 15.51
C GLU A 594 -7.46 1.99 14.26
N GLY A 595 -8.23 1.75 13.21
CA GLY A 595 -7.71 1.25 11.93
C GLY A 595 -6.79 2.25 11.21
N LEU A 596 -7.06 3.55 11.27
CA LEU A 596 -6.16 4.56 10.70
C LEU A 596 -4.79 4.54 11.40
N PHE A 597 -4.77 4.30 12.70
CA PHE A 597 -3.54 4.13 13.49
C PHE A 597 -2.83 2.81 13.18
N TRP A 598 -3.58 1.70 13.07
CA TRP A 598 -3.04 0.40 12.67
C TRP A 598 -2.38 0.48 11.28
N ASN A 599 -3.05 1.11 10.31
CA ASN A 599 -2.53 1.35 8.96
C ASN A 599 -1.23 2.16 8.99
N LEU A 600 -1.22 3.30 9.69
CA LEU A 600 -0.02 4.15 9.75
C LEU A 600 1.17 3.40 10.38
N HIS A 601 0.94 2.64 11.45
CA HIS A 601 1.96 1.77 12.03
C HIS A 601 2.40 0.66 11.06
N TYR A 602 1.48 0.08 10.28
CA TYR A 602 1.81 -0.97 9.29
C TYR A 602 2.75 -0.46 8.20
N TYR A 603 2.54 0.78 7.73
CA TYR A 603 3.34 1.41 6.68
C TYR A 603 4.73 1.84 7.20
N HIS A 604 4.85 2.33 8.43
CA HIS A 604 6.14 2.76 8.99
C HIS A 604 6.97 1.62 9.64
N PHE A 605 6.32 0.67 10.32
CA PHE A 605 7.00 -0.31 11.20
C PHE A 605 6.65 -1.78 10.95
N GLY A 606 5.70 -2.07 10.05
CA GLY A 606 5.19 -3.43 9.83
C GLY A 606 4.03 -3.75 10.78
N CYS A 607 3.42 -4.93 10.61
CA CYS A 607 2.08 -5.24 11.11
C CYS A 607 1.95 -4.98 12.63
N ALA A 608 1.07 -4.07 13.06
CA ALA A 608 0.91 -3.72 14.47
C ALA A 608 0.28 -4.85 15.29
N SER A 609 -0.71 -5.54 14.70
CA SER A 609 -1.36 -6.73 15.25
C SER A 609 -1.78 -7.66 14.12
N TRP A 610 -1.45 -8.95 14.23
CA TRP A 610 -1.90 -9.99 13.29
C TRP A 610 -3.40 -10.30 13.42
N TYR A 611 -4.04 -9.92 14.53
CA TYR A 611 -5.42 -10.26 14.87
C TYR A 611 -6.41 -9.12 14.71
N TRP A 612 -5.94 -7.86 14.72
CA TRP A 612 -6.81 -6.71 14.55
C TRP A 612 -7.53 -6.71 13.19
N GLU A 613 -8.81 -6.32 13.22
CA GLU A 613 -9.64 -6.09 12.05
C GLU A 613 -10.63 -4.94 12.29
N TYR A 614 -11.13 -4.37 11.20
CA TYR A 614 -12.29 -3.50 11.20
C TYR A 614 -13.56 -4.34 10.94
N PRO A 615 -14.45 -4.56 11.94
CA PRO A 615 -15.52 -5.55 11.87
C PRO A 615 -16.82 -5.02 11.24
N TYR A 616 -16.72 -4.10 10.28
CA TYR A 616 -17.88 -3.51 9.59
C TYR A 616 -17.61 -3.41 8.08
N HIS A 617 -18.66 -3.54 7.26
CA HIS A 617 -18.53 -3.45 5.80
C HIS A 617 -18.45 -2.02 5.25
N TYR A 618 -18.78 -1.02 6.07
CA TYR A 618 -18.86 0.40 5.71
C TYR A 618 -18.08 1.27 6.70
N ALA A 619 -17.65 2.46 6.28
CA ALA A 619 -17.05 3.47 7.15
C ALA A 619 -18.15 4.26 7.91
N PRO A 620 -17.86 4.88 9.05
CA PRO A 620 -18.71 5.94 9.59
C PRO A 620 -18.67 7.18 8.69
N LEU A 621 -19.55 8.14 8.96
CA LEU A 621 -19.59 9.42 8.26
C LEU A 621 -18.43 10.34 8.70
N CYS A 622 -17.96 11.21 7.80
CA CYS A 622 -16.82 12.09 8.06
C CYS A 622 -17.12 13.08 9.21
N SER A 623 -18.35 13.59 9.27
CA SER A 623 -18.79 14.49 10.33
C SER A 623 -18.81 13.82 11.71
N ASP A 624 -19.09 12.52 11.79
CA ASP A 624 -19.15 11.78 13.06
C ASP A 624 -17.75 11.41 13.56
N LEU A 625 -16.73 11.29 12.69
CA LEU A 625 -15.33 11.13 13.10
C LEU A 625 -14.80 12.30 13.97
N LEU A 626 -15.48 13.46 13.95
CA LEU A 626 -15.15 14.61 14.79
C LEU A 626 -15.41 14.39 16.28
N SER A 627 -16.31 13.46 16.65
CA SER A 627 -16.63 13.16 18.05
C SER A 627 -15.56 12.33 18.75
N PHE A 628 -14.58 11.79 18.02
CA PHE A 628 -13.53 10.96 18.59
C PHE A 628 -12.66 11.73 19.59
N GLU A 629 -12.59 11.26 20.83
CA GLU A 629 -11.68 11.77 21.86
C GLU A 629 -10.34 11.03 21.86
N LYS A 630 -9.29 11.69 22.34
CA LYS A 630 -7.93 11.12 22.37
C LYS A 630 -7.94 9.79 23.11
N SER A 631 -7.52 8.72 22.45
CA SER A 631 -7.23 7.44 23.08
C SER A 631 -5.91 6.88 22.57
N ASP A 632 -5.18 6.21 23.47
CA ASP A 632 -3.97 5.47 23.13
C ASP A 632 -4.39 4.05 22.72
N PHE A 633 -4.28 3.74 21.43
CA PHE A 633 -4.56 2.40 20.92
C PHE A 633 -3.40 1.45 21.21
N PHE A 634 -3.69 0.36 21.92
CA PHE A 634 -2.76 -0.73 22.14
C PHE A 634 -3.05 -1.87 21.17
N PHE A 635 -2.06 -2.24 20.37
CA PHE A 635 -2.14 -3.37 19.45
C PHE A 635 -1.37 -4.55 20.01
N GLU A 636 -2.08 -5.61 20.41
CA GLU A 636 -1.43 -6.88 20.73
C GLU A 636 -0.84 -7.45 19.43
N LYS A 637 0.49 -7.56 19.38
CA LYS A 637 1.21 -8.01 18.17
C LYS A 637 0.69 -9.34 17.67
N GLY A 638 0.52 -10.31 18.57
CA GLY A 638 0.15 -11.68 18.23
C GLY A 638 1.19 -12.36 17.31
N LYS A 639 0.76 -13.44 16.66
CA LYS A 639 1.50 -14.14 15.61
C LYS A 639 0.59 -14.42 14.40
N PRO A 640 1.15 -14.61 13.19
CA PRO A 640 0.38 -15.07 12.04
C PRO A 640 -0.41 -16.35 12.36
N TYR A 641 -1.58 -16.49 11.76
CA TYR A 641 -2.31 -17.76 11.73
C TYR A 641 -1.55 -18.81 10.89
N SER A 642 -1.90 -20.10 11.02
CA SER A 642 -1.32 -21.11 10.13
C SER A 642 -1.77 -20.91 8.67
N ALA A 643 -0.99 -21.41 7.72
CA ALA A 643 -1.31 -21.28 6.30
C ALA A 643 -2.69 -21.88 5.95
N PHE A 644 -3.12 -22.96 6.62
CA PHE A 644 -4.46 -23.52 6.44
C PHE A 644 -5.57 -22.71 7.11
N THR A 645 -5.34 -22.18 8.32
CA THR A 645 -6.30 -21.25 8.96
C THR A 645 -6.53 -20.03 8.07
N HIS A 646 -5.45 -19.47 7.50
CA HIS A 646 -5.53 -18.40 6.52
C HIS A 646 -6.31 -18.82 5.27
N LEU A 647 -5.90 -19.92 4.62
CA LEU A 647 -6.50 -20.40 3.37
C LEU A 647 -8.01 -20.65 3.48
N ILE A 648 -8.45 -21.33 4.54
CA ILE A 648 -9.87 -21.62 4.78
C ILE A 648 -10.65 -20.34 5.09
N SER A 649 -10.04 -19.37 5.80
CA SER A 649 -10.67 -18.09 6.11
C SER A 649 -10.89 -17.21 4.86
N VAL A 650 -10.05 -17.32 3.83
CA VAL A 650 -10.14 -16.47 2.62
C VAL A 650 -10.81 -17.13 1.41
N LEU A 651 -10.81 -18.47 1.32
CA LEU A 651 -11.46 -19.18 0.21
C LEU A 651 -13.00 -19.25 0.37
N PRO A 652 -13.74 -19.23 -0.76
CA PRO A 652 -15.14 -19.60 -0.81
C PRO A 652 -15.32 -21.14 -0.85
N GLN A 653 -16.48 -21.63 -0.43
CA GLN A 653 -16.79 -23.06 -0.35
C GLN A 653 -16.69 -23.79 -1.71
N LYS A 654 -17.01 -23.12 -2.82
CA LYS A 654 -16.86 -23.68 -4.18
C LYS A 654 -15.41 -24.13 -4.47
N ASP A 655 -14.42 -23.46 -3.87
CA ASP A 655 -12.99 -23.74 -4.05
C ASP A 655 -12.40 -24.74 -3.04
N LYS A 656 -13.24 -25.49 -2.31
CA LYS A 656 -12.79 -26.52 -1.35
C LYS A 656 -11.78 -27.52 -1.91
N ASN A 657 -11.76 -27.72 -3.23
CA ASN A 657 -10.79 -28.59 -3.91
C ASN A 657 -9.32 -28.13 -3.76
N LEU A 658 -9.06 -26.86 -3.43
CA LEU A 658 -7.71 -26.34 -3.15
C LEU A 658 -7.19 -26.76 -1.75
N LEU A 659 -8.09 -27.18 -0.85
CA LEU A 659 -7.76 -27.66 0.48
C LEU A 659 -7.23 -29.11 0.48
N PRO A 660 -6.36 -29.48 1.43
CA PRO A 660 -6.13 -30.89 1.80
C PRO A 660 -7.44 -31.66 2.02
N ASP A 661 -7.46 -32.94 1.66
CA ASP A 661 -8.69 -33.77 1.74
C ASP A 661 -9.32 -33.77 3.13
N ALA A 662 -8.50 -33.80 4.19
CA ALA A 662 -8.93 -33.77 5.59
C ALA A 662 -9.69 -32.49 6.00
N TYR A 663 -9.55 -31.39 5.26
CA TYR A 663 -10.17 -30.10 5.55
C TYR A 663 -11.29 -29.74 4.57
N LYS A 664 -11.55 -30.52 3.51
CA LYS A 664 -12.59 -30.22 2.49
C LYS A 664 -14.01 -30.08 3.07
N ASN A 665 -14.28 -30.77 4.17
CA ASN A 665 -15.58 -30.75 4.84
C ASN A 665 -15.73 -29.64 5.89
N ILE A 666 -14.70 -28.81 6.14
CA ILE A 666 -14.75 -27.79 7.19
C ILE A 666 -15.90 -26.79 6.99
N TYR A 667 -16.24 -26.47 5.74
CA TYR A 667 -17.32 -25.54 5.41
C TYR A 667 -18.73 -26.03 5.78
N VAL A 668 -18.91 -27.31 6.12
CA VAL A 668 -20.20 -27.89 6.55
C VAL A 668 -20.22 -28.26 8.04
N GLU A 669 -19.16 -27.99 8.79
CA GLU A 669 -19.12 -28.19 10.24
C GLU A 669 -19.97 -27.11 10.95
N ASP A 670 -20.81 -27.53 11.91
CA ASP A 670 -21.80 -26.67 12.56
C ASP A 670 -21.17 -25.45 13.25
N GLU A 671 -19.94 -25.62 13.75
CA GLU A 671 -19.08 -24.60 14.34
C GLU A 671 -18.83 -23.39 13.42
N VAL A 672 -18.69 -23.62 12.11
CA VAL A 672 -18.17 -22.59 11.18
C VAL A 672 -19.00 -22.38 9.93
N LYS A 673 -20.00 -23.25 9.63
CA LYS A 673 -20.87 -23.13 8.45
C LYS A 673 -21.55 -21.76 8.34
N SER A 674 -21.89 -21.13 9.47
CA SER A 674 -22.52 -19.81 9.52
C SER A 674 -21.65 -18.70 8.90
N PHE A 675 -20.33 -18.87 8.87
CA PHE A 675 -19.43 -17.91 8.23
C PHE A 675 -19.41 -18.03 6.70
N PHE A 676 -19.84 -19.16 6.12
CA PHE A 676 -19.73 -19.48 4.70
C PHE A 676 -21.11 -19.68 4.05
N PRO A 677 -21.95 -18.62 3.95
CA PRO A 677 -23.26 -18.73 3.34
C PRO A 677 -23.17 -19.01 1.84
N GLU A 678 -24.09 -19.82 1.32
CA GLU A 678 -24.20 -20.12 -0.12
C GLU A 678 -24.56 -18.88 -0.94
N ASN A 679 -25.42 -18.02 -0.40
CA ASN A 679 -25.87 -16.77 -0.99
C ASN A 679 -25.38 -15.58 -0.15
N VAL A 680 -24.80 -14.58 -0.80
CA VAL A 680 -24.32 -13.35 -0.16
C VAL A 680 -25.06 -12.14 -0.70
N LYS A 681 -25.50 -11.24 0.17
CA LYS A 681 -26.04 -9.94 -0.24
C LYS A 681 -24.90 -9.09 -0.82
N ILE A 682 -25.11 -8.54 -1.99
CA ILE A 682 -24.19 -7.61 -2.65
C ILE A 682 -24.84 -6.22 -2.69
N ASP A 683 -24.12 -5.20 -2.24
CA ASP A 683 -24.52 -3.80 -2.29
C ASP A 683 -23.58 -3.04 -3.25
N PRO A 684 -24.09 -2.52 -4.38
CA PRO A 684 -23.31 -1.65 -5.27
C PRO A 684 -22.75 -0.40 -4.57
N ASN A 685 -23.44 0.08 -3.54
CA ASN A 685 -23.09 1.25 -2.74
C ASN A 685 -22.78 2.52 -3.57
N GLY A 686 -23.40 2.67 -4.74
CA GLY A 686 -23.20 3.80 -5.67
C GLY A 686 -21.96 3.67 -6.57
N LYS A 687 -21.27 2.52 -6.55
CA LYS A 687 -20.19 2.22 -7.49
C LYS A 687 -20.77 1.64 -8.79
N LYS A 688 -20.10 1.91 -9.92
CA LYS A 688 -20.46 1.38 -11.24
C LYS A 688 -19.87 -0.01 -11.47
N GLU A 689 -18.64 -0.23 -11.00
CA GLU A 689 -17.89 -1.45 -11.30
C GLU A 689 -18.20 -2.56 -10.28
N THR A 690 -18.58 -3.74 -10.77
CA THR A 690 -19.03 -4.86 -9.92
C THR A 690 -17.97 -5.37 -8.94
N TRP A 691 -16.68 -5.17 -9.23
CA TRP A 691 -15.58 -5.54 -8.33
C TRP A 691 -15.40 -4.60 -7.14
N GLU A 692 -16.03 -3.42 -7.15
CA GLU A 692 -16.05 -2.51 -6.01
C GLU A 692 -17.17 -2.82 -5.02
N TYR A 693 -18.23 -3.48 -5.48
CA TYR A 693 -19.45 -3.73 -4.73
C TYR A 693 -19.14 -4.37 -3.37
N ILE A 694 -19.90 -3.99 -2.35
CA ILE A 694 -19.74 -4.50 -0.99
C ILE A 694 -20.43 -5.85 -0.90
N VAL A 695 -19.68 -6.87 -0.48
CA VAL A 695 -20.22 -8.22 -0.24
C VAL A 695 -20.40 -8.39 1.25
N HIS A 696 -21.64 -8.61 1.68
CA HIS A 696 -21.98 -8.85 3.09
C HIS A 696 -21.59 -10.27 3.50
N LEU A 697 -20.29 -10.51 3.67
CA LEU A 697 -19.74 -11.72 4.24
C LEU A 697 -19.73 -11.63 5.78
N PRO A 698 -20.20 -12.66 6.52
CA PRO A 698 -20.03 -12.73 7.96
C PRO A 698 -18.53 -12.73 8.32
N PHE A 699 -18.12 -11.96 9.32
CA PHE A 699 -16.71 -11.90 9.75
C PHE A 699 -16.27 -13.25 10.34
N ILE A 700 -15.14 -13.77 9.87
CA ILE A 700 -14.63 -15.10 10.23
C ILE A 700 -13.98 -15.07 11.61
N ASN A 701 -14.40 -15.97 12.51
CA ASN A 701 -13.64 -16.28 13.71
C ASN A 701 -12.47 -17.24 13.38
N CYS A 702 -11.29 -16.67 13.11
CA CYS A 702 -10.09 -17.45 12.78
C CYS A 702 -9.61 -18.35 13.93
N ASN A 703 -9.88 -18.01 15.19
CA ASN A 703 -9.49 -18.85 16.34
C ASN A 703 -10.29 -20.15 16.37
N MET A 704 -11.58 -20.11 16.01
CA MET A 704 -12.44 -21.28 15.92
C MET A 704 -11.97 -22.24 14.81
N ILE A 705 -11.67 -21.70 13.62
CA ILE A 705 -11.08 -22.45 12.51
C ILE A 705 -9.72 -23.05 12.91
N ASN A 706 -8.87 -22.27 13.56
CA ASN A 706 -7.54 -22.72 14.00
C ASN A 706 -7.62 -23.87 15.01
N LYS A 707 -8.61 -23.86 15.91
CA LYS A 707 -8.87 -24.98 16.84
C LYS A 707 -9.19 -26.27 16.09
N ILE A 708 -10.16 -26.22 15.16
CA ILE A 708 -10.57 -27.37 14.33
C ILE A 708 -9.38 -27.94 13.55
N ILE A 709 -8.57 -27.07 12.93
CA ILE A 709 -7.36 -27.49 12.20
C ILE A 709 -6.35 -28.13 13.14
N THR A 710 -6.12 -27.57 14.33
CA THR A 710 -5.18 -28.11 15.33
C THR A 710 -5.61 -29.47 15.88
N GLU A 711 -6.91 -29.74 15.95
CA GLU A 711 -7.45 -31.05 16.35
C GLU A 711 -7.33 -32.06 15.22
N LYS A 712 -7.70 -31.67 13.99
CA LYS A 712 -7.62 -32.55 12.81
C LYS A 712 -6.19 -32.84 12.36
N SER A 713 -5.25 -31.91 12.50
CA SER A 713 -3.85 -32.12 12.07
C SER A 713 -3.16 -33.27 12.82
N LYS A 714 -3.62 -33.60 14.03
CA LYS A 714 -3.15 -34.75 14.82
C LYS A 714 -3.38 -36.10 14.13
N THR A 715 -4.46 -36.23 13.33
CA THR A 715 -4.78 -37.47 12.60
C THR A 715 -4.18 -37.52 11.20
N ILE A 716 -3.58 -36.42 10.71
CA ILE A 716 -2.99 -36.34 9.38
C ILE A 716 -1.57 -36.91 9.37
N SER A 717 -1.44 -38.13 8.84
CA SER A 717 -0.13 -38.79 8.64
C SER A 717 0.63 -38.30 7.40
N LYS A 718 -0.06 -37.75 6.39
CA LYS A 718 0.56 -37.34 5.11
C LYS A 718 1.51 -36.15 5.30
N LEU A 719 2.83 -36.42 5.26
CA LEU A 719 3.91 -35.44 5.35
C LEU A 719 3.72 -34.21 4.43
N LYS A 720 3.21 -34.42 3.20
CA LYS A 720 2.92 -33.35 2.24
C LYS A 720 2.04 -32.22 2.80
N TYR A 721 1.08 -32.53 3.67
CA TYR A 721 0.22 -31.50 4.26
C TYR A 721 0.91 -30.78 5.42
N LYS A 722 1.71 -31.48 6.23
CA LYS A 722 2.53 -30.86 7.28
C LYS A 722 3.52 -29.85 6.67
N LEU A 723 4.19 -30.21 5.58
CA LEU A 723 5.11 -29.33 4.85
C LEU A 723 4.44 -28.08 4.24
N ARG A 724 3.13 -28.10 4.00
CA ARG A 724 2.34 -26.93 3.52
C ARG A 724 1.93 -25.98 4.65
N GLU A 725 2.06 -26.40 5.92
CA GLU A 725 1.67 -25.62 7.10
C GLU A 725 2.85 -25.04 7.88
N LEU A 726 4.06 -25.59 7.69
CA LEU A 726 5.27 -25.10 8.33
C LEU A 726 5.60 -23.65 7.91
N ASN A 727 5.91 -22.82 8.89
CA ASN A 727 6.50 -21.51 8.65
C ASN A 727 7.94 -21.68 8.11
N GLY A 728 8.22 -21.07 6.97
CA GLY A 728 9.53 -21.07 6.34
C GLY A 728 10.46 -19.98 6.86
N ARG A 729 11.61 -19.85 6.20
CA ARG A 729 12.56 -18.75 6.39
C ARG A 729 13.01 -18.20 5.04
N GLU A 730 13.52 -16.98 5.04
CA GLU A 730 14.16 -16.41 3.85
C GLU A 730 15.42 -17.20 3.49
N HIS A 731 15.62 -17.41 2.19
CA HIS A 731 16.78 -18.12 1.65
C HIS A 731 17.66 -17.18 0.83
N ARG A 732 18.96 -17.12 1.15
CA ARG A 732 19.98 -16.40 0.36
C ARG A 732 20.72 -17.37 -0.56
N TYR A 733 20.78 -17.00 -1.84
CA TYR A 733 21.41 -17.71 -2.95
C TYR A 733 22.43 -16.80 -3.64
#